data_AF-A0A0D2GCF9-F1
#
_entry.id   AF-A0A0D2GCF9-F1
#
_cell.length_a   1.000
_cell.length_b   1.000
_cell.length_c   1.000
_cell.angle_alpha   90.00
_cell.angle_beta   90.00
_cell.angle_gamma   90.00
#
_symmetry.space_group_name_H-M   'P 1'
#
loop_
_entity.id
_entity.type
_entity.pdbx_description
1 polymer ?
#
loop_
_entity_poly.entity_id
_entity_poly.type
_entity_poly.pdbx_seq_one_letter_code
_entity_poly.pdbx_strand_id
1 'polypeptide(L)'
;MEQKELKQLESVCIQDEPPKCQAACPLHVDARGLLQNITRGYWDKAYALLKRTLPLTGILGLICEEPCRENCLRKEMDSPLAIGKLERYLVQNLPRTGPPTKLPDKGLSLAIWGSGISSLCAAWDLLIKGYEVHLYEPGPRIAPYLRSLEQTLLPKQYLENELDNLNSLGLVTHIDQGQAGPEILQSLSTEHKGVFLGLDSSDPKDWGADLFRETGLITDQLTRATTQSGVFAGGDHESFIFRAAQGRWAAVSLDRHAQKVSLTAGRSGQGPIPTRLYTNLTRVIKENKPALVKEQEITDEQGAKREAGRCLDCQCLECVKSCLFLKEFGSYPKKYLREIYNNDSIVMGQHQANTLINSCALCELCTKVCPTEFPMAEIIIRARQAMVKKGKMPPSAHEFALLDMDQANSDGCSLVRHHPGAQTSTYVFFPGCQLAASNPLAVKAAYEFLSQIFPGEVGLWLGCCGAPAHWAGRTEKFENDADQRLKTWRELGEPSLITACPTCSQTLPKGLRQAKIVSLWEIMLQNEPPPNPLKRQDAHLALHDPCTARDMRELRHSVRKLLDQAGFKIRELEMSGEYTQCCGFGGLMQSANPSLAQKTSEQRASQSKLDFVTYCAMCRDNLAATGKPTAHILELLFSRATEGDPFARPWPGWSARQENRAKLKNLILAELWHESGPQMADWQKIEITMAPDVRQKLDQRRILDQDVKQVLLNAEKTGQVLKHQESGHLLAGFKPLNVTFWVEYLPEGAGFKIFNAYCHRMSIVERGV
;
A
#
# COMPACT_ATOMS: atom_id res chain seq x y z
N MET A 1 4.04 0.57 19.13
CA MET A 1 4.45 -0.68 18.48
C MET A 1 5.83 -1.05 18.98
N GLU A 2 6.01 -2.29 19.43
CA GLU A 2 7.33 -2.79 19.87
C GLU A 2 8.11 -3.40 18.70
N GLN A 3 9.42 -3.63 18.87
CA GLN A 3 10.26 -4.18 17.81
C GLN A 3 9.86 -5.62 17.41
N LYS A 4 9.36 -6.41 18.36
CA LYS A 4 8.86 -7.78 18.08
C LYS A 4 7.60 -7.74 17.20
N GLU A 5 6.67 -6.87 17.52
CA GLU A 5 5.44 -6.63 16.76
C GLU A 5 5.77 -6.12 15.33
N LEU A 6 6.73 -5.20 15.20
CA LEU A 6 7.21 -4.73 13.89
C LEU A 6 7.68 -5.90 13.02
N LYS A 7 8.52 -6.80 13.55
CA LYS A 7 9.03 -7.97 12.79
C LYS A 7 7.90 -8.92 12.38
N GLN A 8 6.88 -9.09 13.22
CA GLN A 8 5.70 -9.90 12.90
C GLN A 8 4.88 -9.28 11.76
N LEU A 9 4.63 -7.96 11.80
CA LEU A 9 3.92 -7.28 10.72
C LEU A 9 4.73 -7.25 9.42
N GLU A 10 6.06 -7.10 9.50
CA GLU A 10 6.94 -7.16 8.33
C GLU A 10 6.86 -8.49 7.58
N SER A 11 6.68 -9.61 8.29
CA SER A 11 6.61 -10.95 7.68
C SER A 11 5.29 -11.23 6.95
N VAL A 12 4.26 -10.41 7.18
CA VAL A 12 2.97 -10.49 6.46
C VAL A 12 3.14 -10.05 5.01
N CYS A 13 3.95 -9.03 4.74
CA CYS A 13 4.15 -8.52 3.38
C CYS A 13 5.18 -9.37 2.62
N ILE A 14 4.76 -9.87 1.46
CA ILE A 14 5.52 -10.79 0.61
C ILE A 14 6.25 -10.11 -0.57
N GLN A 15 6.22 -8.77 -0.67
CA GLN A 15 6.80 -8.05 -1.81
C GLN A 15 8.34 -8.21 -1.93
N ASP A 16 9.03 -8.42 -0.81
CA ASP A 16 10.49 -8.61 -0.79
C ASP A 16 10.90 -10.05 -1.13
N GLU A 17 9.94 -10.97 -1.25
CA GLU A 17 10.26 -12.37 -1.54
C GLU A 17 10.71 -12.52 -3.01
N PRO A 18 11.67 -13.42 -3.28
CA PRO A 18 12.19 -13.56 -4.62
C PRO A 18 11.12 -14.13 -5.56
N PRO A 19 11.13 -13.74 -6.85
CA PRO A 19 10.29 -14.37 -7.85
C PRO A 19 10.67 -15.86 -8.01
N LYS A 20 9.70 -16.68 -8.46
CA LYS A 20 9.87 -18.14 -8.59
C LYS A 20 11.14 -18.55 -9.34
N CYS A 21 11.54 -17.81 -10.38
CA CYS A 21 12.77 -18.06 -11.13
C CYS A 21 14.04 -17.91 -10.27
N GLN A 22 14.12 -16.88 -9.42
CA GLN A 22 15.24 -16.65 -8.51
C GLN A 22 15.19 -17.58 -7.30
N ALA A 23 13.98 -17.85 -6.80
CA ALA A 23 13.75 -18.76 -5.67
C ALA A 23 14.14 -20.20 -6.02
N ALA A 24 13.94 -20.63 -7.26
CA ALA A 24 14.30 -21.97 -7.75
C ALA A 24 15.78 -22.11 -8.12
N CYS A 25 16.49 -21.01 -8.42
CA CYS A 25 17.90 -21.06 -8.77
C CYS A 25 18.73 -21.39 -7.52
N PRO A 26 19.54 -22.48 -7.51
CA PRO A 26 20.39 -22.83 -6.37
C PRO A 26 21.43 -21.76 -6.01
N LEU A 27 21.73 -20.86 -6.97
CA LEU A 27 22.64 -19.73 -6.81
C LEU A 27 21.90 -18.39 -6.63
N HIS A 28 20.56 -18.36 -6.70
CA HIS A 28 19.74 -17.16 -6.58
C HIS A 28 20.05 -16.02 -7.57
N VAL A 29 20.32 -16.37 -8.84
CA VAL A 29 20.48 -15.38 -9.92
C VAL A 29 19.24 -14.48 -9.98
N ASP A 30 19.45 -13.15 -9.97
CA ASP A 30 18.40 -12.14 -10.10
C ASP A 30 17.93 -12.05 -11.57
N ALA A 31 17.23 -13.08 -12.01
CA ALA A 31 16.72 -13.18 -13.37
C ALA A 31 15.78 -12.00 -13.70
N ARG A 32 14.97 -11.54 -12.75
CA ARG A 32 14.07 -10.39 -12.99
C ARG A 32 14.87 -9.13 -13.29
N GLY A 33 15.86 -8.79 -12.46
CA GLY A 33 16.75 -7.65 -12.69
C GLY A 33 17.56 -7.79 -13.98
N LEU A 34 18.04 -9.00 -14.28
CA LEU A 34 18.74 -9.32 -15.53
C LEU A 34 17.89 -8.97 -16.75
N LEU A 35 16.67 -9.52 -16.82
CA LEU A 35 15.76 -9.35 -17.95
C LEU A 35 15.29 -7.88 -18.11
N GLN A 36 15.08 -7.16 -17.01
CA GLN A 36 14.78 -5.73 -17.06
C GLN A 36 15.91 -4.92 -17.71
N ASN A 37 17.17 -5.23 -17.40
CA ASN A 37 18.32 -4.54 -17.99
C ASN A 37 18.49 -4.89 -19.47
N ILE A 38 18.33 -6.16 -19.86
CA ILE A 38 18.34 -6.59 -21.27
C ILE A 38 17.26 -5.85 -22.06
N THR A 39 16.03 -5.81 -21.55
CA THR A 39 14.89 -5.13 -22.21
C THR A 39 15.20 -3.65 -22.48
N ARG A 40 15.91 -2.98 -21.56
CA ARG A 40 16.32 -1.57 -21.68
C ARG A 40 17.60 -1.36 -22.50
N GLY A 41 18.28 -2.43 -22.93
CA GLY A 41 19.58 -2.36 -23.61
C GLY A 41 20.75 -2.01 -22.70
N TYR A 42 20.60 -2.14 -21.37
CA TYR A 42 21.68 -1.93 -20.40
C TYR A 42 22.52 -3.20 -20.24
N TRP A 43 23.21 -3.59 -21.32
CA TRP A 43 23.94 -4.86 -21.44
C TRP A 43 25.01 -5.06 -20.35
N ASP A 44 25.83 -4.05 -20.09
CA ASP A 44 26.87 -4.12 -19.06
C ASP A 44 26.28 -4.33 -17.66
N LYS A 45 25.15 -3.69 -17.36
CA LYS A 45 24.44 -3.88 -16.09
C LYS A 45 23.84 -5.28 -15.99
N ALA A 46 23.31 -5.82 -17.08
CA ALA A 46 22.82 -7.20 -17.11
C ALA A 46 23.97 -8.20 -16.85
N TYR A 47 25.09 -8.05 -17.56
CA TYR A 47 26.25 -8.93 -17.37
C TYR A 47 26.85 -8.81 -15.96
N ALA A 48 26.95 -7.59 -15.41
CA ALA A 48 27.41 -7.38 -14.04
C ALA A 48 26.49 -8.06 -13.00
N LEU A 49 25.16 -8.02 -13.19
CA LEU A 49 24.22 -8.75 -12.33
C LEU A 49 24.44 -10.26 -12.38
N LEU A 50 24.68 -10.81 -13.59
CA LEU A 50 24.98 -12.23 -13.77
C LEU A 50 26.28 -12.61 -13.05
N LYS A 51 27.37 -11.88 -13.31
CA LYS A 51 28.69 -12.11 -12.72
C LYS A 51 28.73 -11.98 -11.20
N ARG A 52 27.88 -11.11 -10.62
CA ARG A 52 27.76 -10.94 -9.17
C ARG A 52 27.32 -12.22 -8.46
N THR A 53 26.51 -13.03 -9.13
CA THR A 53 25.89 -14.21 -8.52
C THR A 53 26.49 -15.52 -9.04
N LEU A 54 26.90 -15.56 -10.30
CA LEU A 54 27.33 -16.76 -11.01
C LEU A 54 28.87 -16.83 -11.10
N PRO A 55 29.54 -17.68 -10.27
CA PRO A 55 30.98 -17.91 -10.44
C PRO A 55 31.26 -18.57 -11.78
N LEU A 56 32.47 -18.41 -12.32
CA LEU A 56 32.86 -19.01 -13.60
C LEU A 56 31.82 -18.71 -14.70
N THR A 57 31.43 -17.43 -14.81
CA THR A 57 30.26 -16.99 -15.59
C THR A 57 30.30 -17.48 -17.04
N GLY A 58 31.48 -17.56 -17.64
CA GLY A 58 31.72 -18.05 -18.99
C GLY A 58 31.43 -19.55 -19.17
N ILE A 59 31.50 -20.35 -18.12
CA ILE A 59 31.12 -21.77 -18.14
C ILE A 59 29.64 -21.91 -17.77
N LEU A 60 29.25 -21.42 -16.60
CA LEU A 60 27.90 -21.66 -16.06
C LEU A 60 26.81 -20.98 -16.91
N GLY A 61 27.07 -19.83 -17.52
CA GLY A 61 26.11 -19.19 -18.42
C GLY A 61 25.88 -19.97 -19.74
N LEU A 62 26.70 -20.97 -20.03
CA LEU A 62 26.54 -21.83 -21.21
C LEU A 62 25.89 -23.18 -20.88
N ILE A 63 26.27 -23.80 -19.76
CA ILE A 63 25.92 -25.18 -19.41
C ILE A 63 24.78 -25.32 -18.38
N CYS A 64 24.27 -24.22 -17.84
CA CYS A 64 23.15 -24.22 -16.88
C CYS A 64 21.91 -24.94 -17.44
N GLU A 65 21.29 -25.79 -16.63
CA GLU A 65 20.08 -26.54 -17.01
C GLU A 65 18.76 -25.77 -16.80
N GLU A 66 18.83 -24.46 -16.57
CA GLU A 66 17.68 -23.55 -16.47
C GLU A 66 16.59 -23.95 -15.43
N PRO A 67 16.88 -24.30 -14.16
CA PRO A 67 15.83 -24.61 -13.16
C PRO A 67 14.85 -23.43 -12.94
N CYS A 68 15.28 -22.22 -13.26
CA CYS A 68 14.48 -21.00 -13.25
C CYS A 68 13.36 -21.01 -14.31
N ARG A 69 13.56 -21.69 -15.45
CA ARG A 69 12.59 -21.83 -16.55
C ARG A 69 11.43 -22.73 -16.15
N GLU A 70 11.72 -23.86 -15.51
CA GLU A 70 10.71 -24.80 -15.01
C GLU A 70 9.77 -24.15 -13.98
N ASN A 71 10.27 -23.15 -13.25
CA ASN A 71 9.53 -22.41 -12.24
C ASN A 71 8.99 -21.06 -12.73
N CYS A 72 9.18 -20.71 -14.00
CA CYS A 72 8.73 -19.44 -14.55
C CYS A 72 7.19 -19.38 -14.55
N LEU A 73 6.62 -18.36 -13.89
CA LEU A 73 5.16 -18.20 -13.78
C LEU A 73 4.48 -18.03 -15.14
N ARG A 74 5.21 -17.57 -16.15
CA ARG A 74 4.69 -17.32 -17.50
C ARG A 74 4.27 -18.60 -18.24
N LYS A 75 4.70 -19.78 -17.77
CA LYS A 75 4.19 -21.08 -18.27
C LYS A 75 2.68 -21.25 -18.09
N GLU A 76 2.06 -20.52 -17.16
CA GLU A 76 0.61 -20.50 -16.95
C GLU A 76 -0.13 -19.62 -17.99
N MET A 77 0.60 -18.86 -18.81
CA MET A 77 0.06 -17.91 -19.79
C MET A 77 0.30 -18.37 -21.23
N ASP A 78 1.58 -18.55 -21.59
CA ASP A 78 2.01 -18.99 -22.92
C ASP A 78 3.18 -19.97 -22.81
N SER A 79 4.40 -19.49 -22.62
CA SER A 79 5.59 -20.32 -22.45
C SER A 79 6.59 -19.65 -21.51
N PRO A 80 7.38 -20.45 -20.77
CA PRO A 80 8.38 -19.91 -19.87
C PRO A 80 9.45 -19.13 -20.63
N LEU A 81 10.10 -18.20 -19.93
CA LEU A 81 11.20 -17.42 -20.48
C LEU A 81 12.45 -18.28 -20.67
N ALA A 82 13.15 -18.10 -21.80
CA ALA A 82 14.43 -18.74 -22.09
C ALA A 82 15.59 -18.01 -21.39
N ILE A 83 15.60 -18.03 -20.05
CA ILE A 83 16.54 -17.26 -19.22
C ILE A 83 17.99 -17.71 -19.46
N GLY A 84 18.27 -19.01 -19.54
CA GLY A 84 19.62 -19.52 -19.80
C GLY A 84 20.10 -19.20 -21.23
N LYS A 85 19.19 -19.13 -22.22
CA LYS A 85 19.54 -18.60 -23.55
C LYS A 85 19.93 -17.12 -23.51
N LEU A 86 19.28 -16.32 -22.67
CA LEU A 86 19.66 -14.92 -22.45
C LEU A 86 21.01 -14.80 -21.72
N GLU A 87 21.27 -15.65 -20.73
CA GLU A 87 22.57 -15.74 -20.06
C GLU A 87 23.68 -16.12 -21.06
N ARG A 88 23.44 -17.13 -21.90
CA ARG A 88 24.33 -17.55 -22.99
C ARG A 88 24.60 -16.41 -23.97
N TYR A 89 23.55 -15.70 -24.39
CA TYR A 89 23.69 -14.55 -25.28
C TYR A 89 24.62 -13.48 -24.68
N LEU A 90 24.45 -13.15 -23.40
CA LEU A 90 25.32 -12.20 -22.70
C LEU A 90 26.77 -12.69 -22.66
N VAL A 91 27.00 -13.96 -22.32
CA VAL A 91 28.35 -14.56 -22.26
C VAL A 91 29.03 -14.56 -23.63
N GLN A 92 28.28 -14.80 -24.71
CA GLN A 92 28.83 -14.95 -26.06
C GLN A 92 29.07 -13.61 -26.76
N ASN A 93 28.30 -12.57 -26.45
CA ASN A 93 28.29 -11.32 -27.22
C ASN A 93 28.89 -10.12 -26.47
N LEU A 94 29.15 -10.22 -25.17
CA LEU A 94 29.77 -9.13 -24.40
C LEU A 94 31.25 -9.38 -24.14
N PRO A 95 32.05 -8.30 -24.03
CA PRO A 95 33.47 -8.43 -23.76
C PRO A 95 33.70 -9.13 -22.43
N ARG A 96 34.62 -10.10 -22.44
CA ARG A 96 35.04 -10.81 -21.22
C ARG A 96 35.80 -9.84 -20.32
N THR A 97 35.44 -9.81 -19.05
CA THR A 97 36.10 -9.00 -18.03
C THR A 97 36.90 -9.91 -17.11
N GLY A 98 38.09 -9.47 -16.69
CA GLY A 98 38.96 -10.23 -15.78
C GLY A 98 38.31 -10.56 -14.42
N PRO A 99 38.95 -11.36 -13.57
CA PRO A 99 38.36 -11.78 -12.31
C PRO A 99 38.07 -10.59 -11.38
N PRO A 100 37.18 -10.77 -10.38
CA PRO A 100 36.96 -9.76 -9.35
C PRO A 100 38.22 -9.56 -8.50
N THR A 101 38.29 -8.41 -7.82
CA THR A 101 39.40 -8.11 -6.92
C THR A 101 39.42 -9.06 -5.72
N LYS A 102 40.58 -9.65 -5.46
CA LYS A 102 40.86 -10.51 -4.30
C LYS A 102 40.89 -9.68 -3.01
N LEU A 103 40.31 -10.22 -1.92
CA LEU A 103 40.45 -9.65 -0.57
C LEU A 103 41.87 -9.86 -0.01
N PRO A 104 42.32 -9.08 0.99
CA PRO A 104 43.63 -9.28 1.61
C PRO A 104 43.88 -10.73 2.03
N ASP A 105 45.13 -11.15 1.92
CA ASP A 105 45.56 -12.50 2.27
C ASP A 105 45.24 -12.82 3.74
N LYS A 106 44.68 -14.01 3.98
CA LYS A 106 44.37 -14.53 5.31
C LYS A 106 45.53 -15.31 5.93
N GLY A 107 46.55 -15.68 5.16
CA GLY A 107 47.66 -16.53 5.59
C GLY A 107 47.24 -17.96 5.95
N LEU A 108 46.12 -18.43 5.39
CA LEU A 108 45.57 -19.77 5.62
C LEU A 108 45.41 -20.49 4.28
N SER A 109 45.88 -21.73 4.21
CA SER A 109 45.77 -22.58 3.03
C SER A 109 44.63 -23.58 3.16
N LEU A 110 43.97 -23.87 2.03
CA LEU A 110 42.88 -24.84 1.90
C LEU A 110 43.16 -25.77 0.71
N ALA A 111 42.86 -27.06 0.87
CA ALA A 111 42.98 -28.05 -0.20
C ALA A 111 41.63 -28.30 -0.88
N ILE A 112 41.68 -28.48 -2.19
CA ILE A 112 40.56 -28.93 -3.01
C ILE A 112 41.02 -30.14 -3.79
N TRP A 113 40.41 -31.29 -3.55
CA TRP A 113 40.65 -32.50 -4.33
C TRP A 113 39.66 -32.58 -5.48
N GLY A 114 40.17 -32.71 -6.70
CA GLY A 114 39.42 -32.75 -7.94
C GLY A 114 39.21 -31.38 -8.59
N SER A 115 38.97 -31.39 -9.90
CA SER A 115 38.82 -30.20 -10.75
C SER A 115 37.46 -30.08 -11.47
N GLY A 116 36.42 -30.74 -10.94
CA GLY A 116 35.04 -30.59 -11.40
C GLY A 116 34.44 -29.19 -11.19
N ILE A 117 33.22 -28.95 -11.67
CA ILE A 117 32.57 -27.63 -11.57
C ILE A 117 32.35 -27.22 -10.09
N SER A 118 32.08 -28.17 -9.21
CA SER A 118 31.96 -27.93 -7.77
C SER A 118 33.28 -27.42 -7.18
N SER A 119 34.39 -28.09 -7.50
CA SER A 119 35.74 -27.71 -7.05
C SER A 119 36.17 -26.36 -7.56
N LEU A 120 35.96 -26.08 -8.86
CA LEU A 120 36.35 -24.79 -9.45
C LEU A 120 35.50 -23.64 -8.87
N CYS A 121 34.22 -23.86 -8.59
CA CYS A 121 33.37 -22.87 -7.91
C CYS A 121 33.80 -22.65 -6.46
N ALA A 122 34.20 -23.70 -5.74
CA ALA A 122 34.74 -23.59 -4.39
C ALA A 122 36.06 -22.81 -4.40
N ALA A 123 36.96 -23.11 -5.33
CA ALA A 123 38.22 -22.41 -5.53
C ALA A 123 38.00 -20.92 -5.80
N TRP A 124 37.08 -20.59 -6.72
CA TRP A 124 36.70 -19.22 -7.04
C TRP A 124 36.30 -18.42 -5.79
N ASP A 125 35.33 -18.92 -5.02
CA ASP A 125 34.82 -18.22 -3.83
C ASP A 125 35.89 -18.11 -2.72
N LEU A 126 36.77 -19.10 -2.55
CA LEU A 126 37.83 -19.11 -1.55
C LEU A 126 39.00 -18.18 -1.92
N LEU A 127 39.43 -18.20 -3.19
CA LEU A 127 40.49 -17.32 -3.69
C LEU A 127 40.10 -15.85 -3.51
N ILE A 128 38.88 -15.48 -3.90
CA ILE A 128 38.36 -14.10 -3.75
C ILE A 128 38.35 -13.67 -2.28
N LYS A 129 38.11 -14.61 -1.35
CA LYS A 129 38.13 -14.36 0.09
C LYS A 129 39.54 -14.22 0.69
N GLY A 130 40.60 -14.34 -0.11
CA GLY A 130 41.97 -14.16 0.35
C GLY A 130 42.63 -15.44 0.88
N TYR A 131 42.07 -16.63 0.62
CA TYR A 131 42.72 -17.89 0.95
C TYR A 131 43.81 -18.25 -0.07
N GLU A 132 44.82 -18.99 0.38
CA GLU A 132 45.69 -19.77 -0.49
C GLU A 132 44.99 -21.09 -0.82
N VAL A 133 44.77 -21.39 -2.09
CA VAL A 133 43.98 -22.56 -2.51
C VAL A 133 44.85 -23.47 -3.35
N HIS A 134 45.00 -24.71 -2.87
CA HIS A 134 45.71 -25.79 -3.55
C HIS A 134 44.70 -26.76 -4.12
N LEU A 135 44.65 -26.89 -5.45
CA LEU A 135 43.78 -27.81 -6.15
C LEU A 135 44.59 -29.00 -6.67
N TYR A 136 44.21 -30.19 -6.24
CA TYR A 136 44.86 -31.47 -6.55
C TYR A 136 44.00 -32.24 -7.53
N GLU A 137 44.49 -32.47 -8.75
CA GLU A 137 43.82 -33.23 -9.80
C GLU A 137 44.51 -34.60 -9.98
N PRO A 138 43.75 -35.70 -9.87
CA PRO A 138 44.25 -37.05 -10.12
C PRO A 138 44.95 -37.24 -11.46
N GLY A 139 44.36 -36.68 -12.53
CA GLY A 139 44.85 -36.85 -13.89
C GLY A 139 45.84 -35.77 -14.35
N PRO A 140 46.28 -35.85 -15.61
CA PRO A 140 47.29 -34.93 -16.17
C PRO A 140 46.74 -33.55 -16.56
N ARG A 141 45.42 -33.33 -16.42
CA ARG A 141 44.77 -32.09 -16.88
C ARG A 141 43.64 -31.67 -15.96
N ILE A 142 43.62 -30.37 -15.66
CA ILE A 142 42.52 -29.70 -14.94
C ILE A 142 41.23 -29.73 -15.78
N ALA A 143 40.12 -29.98 -15.08
CA ALA A 143 38.75 -30.04 -15.55
C ALA A 143 38.49 -31.08 -16.65
N PRO A 144 38.93 -32.36 -16.50
CA PRO A 144 38.88 -33.32 -17.58
C PRO A 144 37.44 -33.61 -18.05
N TYR A 145 36.46 -33.64 -17.13
CA TYR A 145 35.04 -33.77 -17.50
C TYR A 145 34.49 -32.55 -18.25
N LEU A 146 34.80 -31.32 -17.83
CA LEU A 146 34.35 -30.12 -18.56
C LEU A 146 34.98 -30.05 -19.97
N ARG A 147 36.22 -30.55 -20.12
CA ARG A 147 36.91 -30.64 -21.41
C ARG A 147 36.32 -31.70 -22.35
N SER A 148 35.62 -32.71 -21.82
CA SER A 148 35.00 -33.76 -22.64
C SER A 148 33.61 -33.38 -23.16
N LEU A 149 33.00 -32.30 -22.64
CA LEU A 149 31.72 -31.80 -23.12
C LEU A 149 31.80 -31.38 -24.60
N GLU A 150 30.67 -31.54 -25.31
CA GLU A 150 30.56 -31.14 -26.70
C GLU A 150 30.89 -29.66 -26.90
N GLN A 151 31.60 -29.33 -27.99
CA GLN A 151 32.01 -27.95 -28.26
C GLN A 151 30.83 -27.00 -28.52
N THR A 152 29.68 -27.54 -28.93
CA THR A 152 28.40 -26.82 -29.06
C THR A 152 27.84 -26.40 -27.70
N LEU A 153 28.10 -27.18 -26.65
CA LEU A 153 27.67 -26.92 -25.28
C LEU A 153 28.67 -26.05 -24.51
N LEU A 154 29.96 -26.41 -24.55
CA LEU A 154 31.04 -25.67 -23.89
C LEU A 154 32.26 -25.55 -24.84
N PRO A 155 32.35 -24.46 -25.62
CA PRO A 155 33.53 -24.21 -26.45
C PRO A 155 34.78 -24.04 -25.58
N LYS A 156 35.89 -24.68 -25.98
CA LYS A 156 37.16 -24.71 -25.21
C LYS A 156 37.61 -23.34 -24.71
N GLN A 157 37.48 -22.31 -25.54
CA GLN A 157 37.89 -20.94 -25.19
C GLN A 157 37.23 -20.39 -23.91
N TYR A 158 35.99 -20.79 -23.57
CA TYR A 158 35.33 -20.29 -22.37
C TYR A 158 35.87 -20.99 -21.12
N LEU A 159 36.18 -22.29 -21.23
CA LEU A 159 36.81 -23.04 -20.16
C LEU A 159 38.22 -22.52 -19.90
N GLU A 160 39.07 -22.37 -20.92
CA GLU A 160 40.44 -21.86 -20.74
C GLU A 160 40.43 -20.47 -20.10
N ASN A 161 39.56 -19.57 -20.55
CA ASN A 161 39.46 -18.24 -19.98
C ASN A 161 39.08 -18.23 -18.48
N GLU A 162 38.21 -19.13 -18.03
CA GLU A 162 37.87 -19.21 -16.60
C GLU A 162 38.98 -19.87 -15.78
N LEU A 163 39.75 -20.79 -16.36
CA LEU A 163 40.96 -21.33 -15.74
C LEU A 163 42.05 -20.26 -15.63
N ASP A 164 42.24 -19.44 -16.67
CA ASP A 164 43.16 -18.29 -16.63
C ASP A 164 42.75 -17.27 -15.57
N ASN A 165 41.45 -17.01 -15.42
CA ASN A 165 40.93 -16.17 -14.34
C ASN A 165 41.31 -16.74 -12.96
N LEU A 166 41.13 -18.04 -12.74
CA LEU A 166 41.52 -18.71 -11.49
C LEU A 166 43.04 -18.65 -11.25
N ASN A 167 43.84 -18.85 -12.29
CA ASN A 167 45.30 -18.74 -12.21
C ASN A 167 45.73 -17.31 -11.85
N SER A 168 45.09 -16.30 -12.44
CA SER A 168 45.36 -14.89 -12.11
C SER A 168 44.91 -14.48 -10.71
N LEU A 169 44.00 -15.25 -10.09
CA LEU A 169 43.63 -15.13 -8.67
C LEU A 169 44.62 -15.84 -7.72
N GLY A 170 45.58 -16.60 -8.27
CA GLY A 170 46.61 -17.32 -7.54
C GLY A 170 46.24 -18.77 -7.17
N LEU A 171 45.42 -19.45 -7.98
CA LEU A 171 45.17 -20.88 -7.79
C LEU A 171 46.47 -21.67 -7.98
N VAL A 172 46.82 -22.51 -7.00
CA VAL A 172 47.94 -23.45 -7.11
C VAL A 172 47.40 -24.81 -7.53
N THR A 173 47.85 -25.34 -8.66
CA THR A 173 47.37 -26.62 -9.20
C THR A 173 48.43 -27.71 -9.14
N HIS A 174 48.05 -28.90 -8.67
CA HIS A 174 48.87 -30.11 -8.62
C HIS A 174 48.18 -31.17 -9.47
N ILE A 175 48.83 -31.64 -10.54
CA ILE A 175 48.29 -32.67 -11.47
C ILE A 175 48.99 -34.01 -11.26
N ASP A 176 48.48 -35.07 -11.88
CA ASP A 176 49.02 -36.43 -11.79
C ASP A 176 49.16 -36.95 -10.36
N GLN A 177 48.21 -36.57 -9.48
CA GLN A 177 48.24 -36.92 -8.06
C GLN A 177 47.77 -38.36 -7.77
N GLY A 178 47.29 -39.09 -8.78
CA GLY A 178 46.72 -40.42 -8.60
C GLY A 178 45.34 -40.38 -7.92
N GLN A 179 44.75 -41.55 -7.63
CA GLN A 179 43.46 -41.61 -6.94
C GLN A 179 43.59 -41.16 -5.48
N ALA A 180 42.57 -40.49 -4.96
CA ALA A 180 42.52 -40.19 -3.53
C ALA A 180 42.37 -41.50 -2.75
N GLY A 181 43.10 -41.60 -1.63
CA GLY A 181 42.90 -42.60 -0.60
C GLY A 181 42.90 -41.97 0.80
N PRO A 182 42.58 -42.73 1.86
CA PRO A 182 42.53 -42.24 3.24
C PRO A 182 43.83 -41.55 3.69
N GLU A 183 44.99 -42.05 3.26
CA GLU A 183 46.31 -41.50 3.62
C GLU A 183 46.54 -40.09 3.06
N ILE A 184 46.16 -39.87 1.80
CA ILE A 184 46.24 -38.56 1.15
C ILE A 184 45.31 -37.56 1.83
N LEU A 185 44.08 -37.99 2.15
CA LEU A 185 43.14 -37.17 2.90
C LEU A 185 43.68 -36.75 4.27
N GLN A 186 44.38 -37.66 4.96
CA GLN A 186 45.02 -37.37 6.23
C GLN A 186 46.19 -36.38 6.08
N SER A 187 47.05 -36.55 5.07
CA SER A 187 48.14 -35.60 4.76
C SER A 187 47.57 -34.20 4.45
N LEU A 188 46.59 -34.09 3.56
CA LEU A 188 45.97 -32.81 3.21
C LEU A 188 45.30 -32.15 4.42
N SER A 189 44.68 -32.93 5.30
CA SER A 189 44.08 -32.43 6.54
C SER A 189 45.12 -31.94 7.55
N THR A 190 46.37 -32.41 7.48
CA THR A 190 47.47 -31.90 8.32
C THR A 190 48.13 -30.66 7.74
N GLU A 191 48.24 -30.58 6.41
CA GLU A 191 48.91 -29.48 5.70
C GLU A 191 48.03 -28.24 5.55
N HIS A 192 46.72 -28.43 5.42
CA HIS A 192 45.77 -27.36 5.14
C HIS A 192 44.72 -27.22 6.25
N LYS A 193 44.11 -26.03 6.38
CA LYS A 193 43.07 -25.77 7.39
C LYS A 193 41.73 -26.43 7.10
N GLY A 194 41.55 -26.99 5.91
CA GLY A 194 40.36 -27.68 5.51
C GLY A 194 40.50 -28.25 4.11
N VAL A 195 39.77 -29.32 3.84
CA VAL A 195 39.81 -30.06 2.59
C VAL A 195 38.41 -30.09 1.97
N PHE A 196 38.30 -29.77 0.69
CA PHE A 196 37.10 -30.03 -0.11
C PHE A 196 37.33 -31.22 -1.03
N LEU A 197 36.37 -32.13 -1.10
CA LEU A 197 36.32 -33.26 -2.01
C LEU A 197 35.30 -33.00 -3.12
N GLY A 198 35.78 -32.70 -4.32
CA GLY A 198 34.96 -32.54 -5.52
C GLY A 198 34.69 -33.87 -6.21
N LEU A 199 33.43 -34.29 -6.18
CA LEU A 199 32.96 -35.60 -6.64
C LEU A 199 32.53 -35.62 -8.12
N ASP A 200 32.85 -34.55 -8.85
CA ASP A 200 32.42 -34.30 -10.22
C ASP A 200 33.60 -34.06 -11.18
N SER A 201 34.79 -34.54 -10.82
CA SER A 201 36.03 -34.34 -11.59
C SER A 201 36.13 -35.23 -12.83
N SER A 202 35.57 -36.44 -12.75
CA SER A 202 35.37 -37.40 -13.86
C SER A 202 33.88 -37.76 -13.96
N ASP A 203 33.47 -38.70 -14.84
CA ASP A 203 32.05 -39.07 -14.99
C ASP A 203 31.44 -39.36 -13.61
N PRO A 204 30.35 -38.67 -13.22
CA PRO A 204 29.70 -38.82 -11.90
C PRO A 204 29.34 -40.26 -11.54
N LYS A 205 29.22 -41.15 -12.53
CA LYS A 205 28.91 -42.56 -12.30
C LYS A 205 30.10 -43.36 -11.76
N ASP A 206 31.34 -42.87 -11.94
CA ASP A 206 32.56 -43.66 -11.75
C ASP A 206 33.53 -43.07 -10.70
N TRP A 207 33.24 -41.91 -10.09
CA TRP A 207 34.16 -41.27 -9.13
C TRP A 207 33.51 -40.88 -7.82
N GLY A 208 34.23 -41.14 -6.72
CA GLY A 208 33.79 -40.87 -5.35
C GLY A 208 33.02 -42.02 -4.69
N ALA A 209 32.40 -42.92 -5.45
CA ALA A 209 31.68 -44.06 -4.88
C ALA A 209 32.62 -45.04 -4.14
N ASP A 210 33.87 -45.17 -4.58
CA ASP A 210 34.88 -46.03 -3.93
C ASP A 210 35.52 -45.32 -2.73
N LEU A 211 35.90 -44.04 -2.85
CA LEU A 211 36.39 -43.25 -1.71
C LEU A 211 35.35 -43.16 -0.58
N PHE A 212 34.07 -42.90 -0.91
CA PHE A 212 32.98 -42.89 0.07
C PHE A 212 32.70 -44.27 0.66
N ARG A 213 32.80 -45.36 -0.13
CA ARG A 213 32.65 -46.73 0.37
C ARG A 213 33.80 -47.15 1.27
N GLU A 214 35.03 -46.74 0.95
CA GLU A 214 36.25 -47.05 1.71
C GLU A 214 36.38 -46.21 2.99
N THR A 215 35.95 -44.94 2.96
CA THR A 215 36.07 -44.01 4.10
C THR A 215 34.78 -43.88 4.94
N GLY A 216 33.63 -44.30 4.42
CA GLY A 216 32.33 -44.18 5.11
C GLY A 216 31.86 -42.74 5.34
N LEU A 217 32.36 -41.76 4.57
CA LEU A 217 32.04 -40.35 4.75
C LEU A 217 30.54 -40.10 4.46
N ILE A 218 29.83 -39.47 5.41
CA ILE A 218 28.45 -39.02 5.19
C ILE A 218 28.47 -37.51 5.09
N THR A 219 27.94 -36.97 4.00
CA THR A 219 27.91 -35.53 3.74
C THR A 219 26.64 -34.90 4.28
N ASP A 220 26.77 -33.94 5.19
CA ASP A 220 25.65 -33.13 5.65
C ASP A 220 25.10 -32.26 4.51
N GLN A 221 23.78 -32.27 4.31
CA GLN A 221 23.22 -31.63 3.13
C GLN A 221 23.34 -30.09 3.16
N LEU A 222 23.33 -29.48 4.34
CA LEU A 222 23.34 -28.03 4.49
C LEU A 222 24.77 -27.47 4.44
N THR A 223 25.67 -28.09 5.18
CA THR A 223 27.04 -27.61 5.39
C THR A 223 28.04 -28.28 4.47
N ARG A 224 27.68 -29.38 3.82
CA ARG A 224 28.62 -30.21 3.04
C ARG A 224 29.76 -30.79 3.88
N ALA A 225 29.67 -30.71 5.21
CA ALA A 225 30.64 -31.32 6.11
C ALA A 225 30.51 -32.83 6.06
N THR A 226 31.63 -33.52 6.18
CA THR A 226 31.64 -34.99 6.28
C THR A 226 31.71 -35.44 7.75
N THR A 227 31.70 -36.75 7.98
CA THR A 227 31.97 -37.33 9.31
C THR A 227 33.41 -37.06 9.80
N GLN A 228 34.33 -36.70 8.89
CA GLN A 228 35.68 -36.30 9.24
C GLN A 228 35.76 -34.77 9.44
N SER A 229 36.24 -34.35 10.61
CA SER A 229 36.39 -32.94 10.95
C SER A 229 37.33 -32.22 9.98
N GLY A 230 36.92 -31.05 9.49
CA GLY A 230 37.69 -30.24 8.54
C GLY A 230 37.61 -30.71 7.08
N VAL A 231 36.88 -31.79 6.80
CA VAL A 231 36.69 -32.33 5.45
C VAL A 231 35.25 -32.10 5.00
N PHE A 232 35.10 -31.56 3.79
CA PHE A 232 33.84 -31.21 3.15
C PHE A 232 33.75 -31.88 1.78
N ALA A 233 32.55 -32.19 1.28
CA ALA A 233 32.38 -32.85 -0.01
C ALA A 233 31.15 -32.36 -0.78
N GLY A 234 31.23 -32.37 -2.11
CA GLY A 234 30.15 -31.95 -3.00
C GLY A 234 30.45 -32.28 -4.46
N GLY A 235 29.48 -32.06 -5.34
CA GLY A 235 29.53 -32.52 -6.73
C GLY A 235 28.65 -33.75 -7.00
N ASP A 236 28.04 -34.31 -5.95
CA ASP A 236 27.16 -35.49 -5.96
C ASP A 236 25.73 -35.17 -6.44
N HIS A 237 25.61 -34.51 -7.59
CA HIS A 237 24.31 -34.16 -8.17
C HIS A 237 24.35 -34.29 -9.69
N GLU A 238 23.23 -34.63 -10.35
CA GLU A 238 23.21 -34.76 -11.82
C GLU A 238 23.42 -33.41 -12.53
N SER A 239 22.81 -32.34 -11.99
CA SER A 239 22.86 -30.99 -12.57
C SER A 239 24.12 -30.18 -12.19
N PHE A 240 24.77 -29.60 -13.20
CA PHE A 240 25.87 -28.65 -13.14
C PHE A 240 25.61 -27.47 -12.22
N ILE A 241 24.42 -26.83 -12.29
CA ILE A 241 24.14 -25.66 -11.45
C ILE A 241 24.05 -26.02 -9.96
N PHE A 242 23.58 -27.24 -9.65
CA PHE A 242 23.59 -27.76 -8.28
C PHE A 242 24.99 -28.16 -7.82
N ARG A 243 25.83 -28.76 -8.67
CA ARG A 243 27.24 -29.02 -8.35
C ARG A 243 27.98 -27.73 -8.03
N ALA A 244 27.79 -26.69 -8.86
CA ALA A 244 28.33 -25.36 -8.61
C ALA A 244 27.84 -24.81 -7.25
N ALA A 245 26.54 -24.94 -6.95
CA ALA A 245 25.99 -24.51 -5.67
C ALA A 245 26.59 -25.27 -4.48
N GLN A 246 26.73 -26.60 -4.57
CA GLN A 246 27.38 -27.41 -3.54
C GLN A 246 28.82 -26.98 -3.28
N GLY A 247 29.59 -26.68 -4.35
CA GLY A 247 30.93 -26.12 -4.23
C GLY A 247 30.97 -24.81 -3.44
N ARG A 248 30.06 -23.89 -3.74
CA ARG A 248 29.93 -22.63 -2.98
C ARG A 248 29.49 -22.84 -1.53
N TRP A 249 28.56 -23.77 -1.30
CA TRP A 249 28.11 -24.10 0.06
C TRP A 249 29.25 -24.66 0.90
N ALA A 250 30.09 -25.50 0.30
CA ALA A 250 31.31 -26.02 0.91
C ALA A 250 32.36 -24.91 1.12
N ALA A 251 32.56 -24.00 0.17
CA ALA A 251 33.45 -22.84 0.35
C ALA A 251 33.03 -21.96 1.54
N VAL A 252 31.72 -21.74 1.72
CA VAL A 252 31.20 -21.04 2.91
C VAL A 252 31.49 -21.83 4.19
N SER A 253 31.39 -23.16 4.15
CA SER A 253 31.70 -24.01 5.30
C SER A 253 33.19 -24.06 5.63
N LEU A 254 34.07 -24.13 4.63
CA LEU A 254 35.52 -24.08 4.78
C LEU A 254 35.97 -22.75 5.38
N ASP A 255 35.43 -21.63 4.87
CA ASP A 255 35.68 -20.30 5.42
C ASP A 255 35.25 -20.20 6.90
N ARG A 256 34.07 -20.74 7.24
CA ARG A 256 33.57 -20.78 8.63
C ARG A 256 34.37 -21.71 9.53
N HIS A 257 34.78 -22.86 9.02
CA HIS A 257 35.61 -23.83 9.73
C HIS A 257 36.99 -23.23 10.04
N ALA A 258 37.64 -22.61 9.04
CA ALA A 258 38.92 -21.93 9.20
C ALA A 258 38.85 -20.80 10.23
N GLN A 259 37.71 -20.11 10.32
CA GLN A 259 37.44 -19.06 11.31
C GLN A 259 36.93 -19.59 12.66
N LYS A 260 36.72 -20.90 12.80
CA LYS A 260 36.18 -21.56 14.00
C LYS A 260 34.80 -21.01 14.46
N VAL A 261 33.92 -20.74 13.50
CA VAL A 261 32.54 -20.28 13.75
C VAL A 261 31.52 -21.34 13.35
N SER A 262 30.26 -21.17 13.77
CA SER A 262 29.16 -22.11 13.47
C SER A 262 28.99 -22.35 11.96
N LEU A 263 28.97 -23.63 11.57
CA LEU A 263 28.73 -24.04 10.18
C LEU A 263 27.27 -23.85 9.74
N THR A 264 26.33 -23.93 10.68
CA THR A 264 24.88 -23.98 10.46
C THR A 264 24.18 -22.63 10.62
N ALA A 265 24.78 -21.68 11.35
CA ALA A 265 24.19 -20.36 11.59
C ALA A 265 23.96 -19.58 10.28
N GLY A 266 22.74 -19.03 10.11
CA GLY A 266 22.39 -18.16 8.99
C GLY A 266 22.29 -18.84 7.62
N ARG A 267 21.98 -20.14 7.58
CA ARG A 267 21.88 -20.94 6.34
C ARG A 267 20.45 -21.14 5.80
N SER A 268 19.43 -20.50 6.40
CA SER A 268 18.01 -20.72 6.08
C SER A 268 17.58 -20.27 4.67
N GLY A 269 18.45 -19.63 3.90
CA GLY A 269 18.23 -19.22 2.51
C GLY A 269 19.22 -19.85 1.53
N GLN A 270 19.78 -21.02 1.85
CA GLN A 270 20.74 -21.71 0.98
C GLN A 270 20.02 -22.64 0.00
N GLY A 271 20.31 -22.49 -1.30
CA GLY A 271 19.73 -23.33 -2.35
C GLY A 271 18.28 -22.94 -2.65
N PRO A 272 17.54 -23.76 -3.42
CA PRO A 272 16.17 -23.43 -3.77
C PRO A 272 15.30 -23.21 -2.53
N ILE A 273 14.56 -22.11 -2.51
CA ILE A 273 13.66 -21.77 -1.39
C ILE A 273 12.21 -21.65 -1.87
N PRO A 274 11.23 -22.02 -1.02
CA PRO A 274 9.84 -21.70 -1.30
C PRO A 274 9.66 -20.18 -1.28
N THR A 275 8.82 -19.67 -2.19
CA THR A 275 8.41 -18.27 -2.23
C THR A 275 6.90 -18.18 -2.20
N ARG A 276 6.38 -17.28 -1.37
CA ARG A 276 4.97 -16.89 -1.28
C ARG A 276 4.64 -15.76 -2.25
N LEU A 277 5.63 -15.24 -3.00
CA LEU A 277 5.44 -14.10 -3.89
C LEU A 277 4.27 -14.34 -4.84
N TYR A 278 3.25 -13.50 -4.72
CA TYR A 278 2.06 -13.52 -5.55
C TYR A 278 2.21 -12.55 -6.73
N THR A 279 1.76 -12.96 -7.92
CA THR A 279 1.68 -12.11 -9.11
C THR A 279 0.34 -12.39 -9.80
N ASN A 280 -0.48 -11.36 -9.94
CA ASN A 280 -1.81 -11.49 -10.53
C ASN A 280 -1.73 -11.60 -12.07
N LEU A 281 -2.00 -12.78 -12.60
CA LEU A 281 -1.95 -13.07 -14.04
C LEU A 281 -3.16 -12.52 -14.82
N THR A 282 -4.30 -12.28 -14.16
CA THR A 282 -5.53 -11.80 -14.84
C THR A 282 -5.39 -10.38 -15.39
N ARG A 283 -4.49 -9.58 -14.82
CA ARG A 283 -4.23 -8.19 -15.21
C ARG A 283 -3.07 -8.05 -16.21
N VAL A 284 -2.42 -9.16 -16.56
CA VAL A 284 -1.36 -9.16 -17.58
C VAL A 284 -2.04 -9.08 -18.94
N ILE A 285 -1.84 -7.98 -19.65
CA ILE A 285 -2.23 -7.88 -21.05
C ILE A 285 -1.51 -9.02 -21.77
N LYS A 286 -2.28 -9.93 -22.39
CA LYS A 286 -1.75 -10.92 -23.34
C LYS A 286 -1.25 -10.17 -24.58
N GLU A 287 -0.16 -9.44 -24.45
CA GLU A 287 0.58 -9.01 -25.63
C GLU A 287 1.04 -10.29 -26.31
N ASN A 288 0.60 -10.51 -27.54
CA ASN A 288 1.08 -11.57 -28.42
C ASN A 288 2.54 -11.30 -28.79
N LYS A 289 3.45 -11.40 -27.81
CA LYS A 289 4.88 -11.46 -28.04
C LYS A 289 5.19 -12.93 -28.35
N PRO A 290 5.44 -13.29 -29.62
CA PRO A 290 5.64 -14.68 -29.99
C PRO A 290 6.80 -15.25 -29.19
N ALA A 291 6.57 -16.44 -28.63
CA ALA A 291 7.60 -17.16 -27.91
C ALA A 291 8.76 -17.54 -28.84
N LEU A 292 9.97 -17.54 -28.31
CA LEU A 292 11.02 -18.34 -28.92
C LEU A 292 10.61 -19.81 -28.88
N VAL A 293 10.71 -20.47 -30.03
CA VAL A 293 10.58 -21.93 -30.12
C VAL A 293 11.76 -22.56 -29.37
N LYS A 294 11.57 -23.71 -28.72
CA LYS A 294 12.55 -24.29 -27.80
C LYS A 294 13.93 -24.51 -28.45
N GLU A 295 13.94 -24.83 -29.74
CA GLU A 295 15.12 -25.09 -30.56
C GLU A 295 15.77 -23.81 -31.13
N GLN A 296 15.11 -22.66 -31.05
CA GLN A 296 15.60 -21.40 -31.62
C GLN A 296 16.60 -20.71 -30.67
N GLU A 297 17.82 -20.47 -31.13
CA GLU A 297 18.83 -19.69 -30.39
C GLU A 297 18.60 -18.18 -30.52
N ILE A 298 19.09 -17.43 -29.54
CA ILE A 298 19.08 -15.97 -29.57
C ILE A 298 20.37 -15.52 -30.27
N THR A 299 20.25 -15.06 -31.51
CA THR A 299 21.41 -14.74 -32.36
C THR A 299 21.71 -13.24 -32.45
N ASP A 300 20.79 -12.37 -32.00
CA ASP A 300 20.95 -10.93 -32.10
C ASP A 300 20.33 -10.17 -30.90
N GLU A 301 20.64 -8.87 -30.80
CA GLU A 301 20.15 -8.01 -29.74
C GLU A 301 18.62 -7.87 -29.73
N GLN A 302 17.98 -7.90 -30.90
CA GLN A 302 16.54 -7.71 -31.01
C GLN A 302 15.78 -8.93 -30.48
N GLY A 303 16.28 -10.13 -30.76
CA GLY A 303 15.80 -11.39 -30.20
C GLY A 303 15.95 -11.42 -28.68
N ALA A 304 17.12 -11.00 -28.17
CA ALA A 304 17.37 -10.91 -26.74
C ALA A 304 16.41 -9.92 -26.03
N LYS A 305 16.27 -8.71 -26.58
CA LYS A 305 15.33 -7.69 -26.06
C LYS A 305 13.87 -8.16 -26.13
N ARG A 306 13.49 -8.85 -27.21
CA ARG A 306 12.13 -9.40 -27.39
C ARG A 306 11.81 -10.47 -26.36
N GLU A 307 12.71 -11.42 -26.15
CA GLU A 307 12.52 -12.48 -25.16
C GLU A 307 12.54 -11.93 -23.74
N ALA A 308 13.49 -11.05 -23.40
CA ALA A 308 13.53 -10.42 -22.08
C ALA A 308 12.27 -9.56 -21.81
N GLY A 309 11.77 -8.86 -22.83
CA GLY A 309 10.57 -8.02 -22.78
C GLY A 309 9.26 -8.79 -22.63
N ARG A 310 9.31 -10.13 -22.63
CA ARG A 310 8.20 -11.00 -22.24
C ARG A 310 8.09 -11.16 -20.71
N CYS A 311 9.08 -10.71 -19.94
CA CYS A 311 9.08 -10.83 -18.48
C CYS A 311 7.86 -10.15 -17.84
N LEU A 312 7.19 -10.86 -16.93
CA LEU A 312 6.03 -10.35 -16.18
C LEU A 312 6.39 -9.34 -15.10
N ASP A 313 7.69 -9.14 -14.84
CA ASP A 313 8.18 -8.37 -13.70
C ASP A 313 7.51 -8.83 -12.38
N CYS A 314 7.56 -10.14 -12.11
CA CYS A 314 6.82 -10.76 -11.01
C CYS A 314 7.09 -10.04 -9.67
N GLN A 315 6.02 -9.48 -9.10
CA GLN A 315 6.02 -8.72 -7.85
C GLN A 315 4.60 -8.66 -7.26
N CYS A 316 4.50 -8.56 -5.94
CA CYS A 316 3.25 -8.44 -5.21
C CYS A 316 2.97 -6.97 -4.87
N LEU A 317 2.30 -6.28 -5.80
CA LEU A 317 1.90 -4.88 -5.66
C LEU A 317 0.38 -4.67 -5.75
N GLU A 318 -0.44 -5.69 -5.49
CA GLU A 318 -1.91 -5.58 -5.66
C GLU A 318 -2.53 -4.45 -4.82
N CYS A 319 -2.01 -4.24 -3.59
CA CYS A 319 -2.41 -3.12 -2.74
C CYS A 319 -2.03 -1.76 -3.35
N VAL A 320 -0.82 -1.63 -3.92
CA VAL A 320 -0.31 -0.39 -4.52
C VAL A 320 -1.04 -0.09 -5.84
N LYS A 321 -1.28 -1.10 -6.68
CA LYS A 321 -2.04 -0.99 -7.93
C LYS A 321 -3.47 -0.50 -7.68
N SER A 322 -4.06 -0.87 -6.55
CA SER A 322 -5.47 -0.57 -6.24
C SER A 322 -5.67 0.70 -5.40
N CYS A 323 -4.60 1.28 -4.83
CA CYS A 323 -4.67 2.38 -3.87
C CYS A 323 -3.79 3.56 -4.30
N LEU A 324 -4.41 4.68 -4.71
CA LEU A 324 -3.68 5.87 -5.17
C LEU A 324 -2.79 6.45 -4.07
N PHE A 325 -3.21 6.39 -2.80
CA PHE A 325 -2.37 6.77 -1.67
C PHE A 325 -1.03 6.01 -1.67
N LEU A 326 -1.05 4.68 -1.76
CA LEU A 326 0.20 3.90 -1.75
C LEU A 326 1.05 4.19 -3.00
N LYS A 327 0.42 4.42 -4.15
CA LYS A 327 1.08 4.73 -5.42
C LYS A 327 1.78 6.09 -5.39
N GLU A 328 1.14 7.12 -4.86
CA GLU A 328 1.66 8.50 -4.81
C GLU A 328 2.94 8.60 -3.96
N PHE A 329 3.02 7.86 -2.86
CA PHE A 329 4.20 7.82 -2.00
C PHE A 329 5.34 6.92 -2.53
N GLY A 330 5.14 6.22 -3.66
CA GLY A 330 6.22 5.60 -4.44
C GLY A 330 6.85 4.32 -3.87
N SER A 331 6.23 3.70 -2.86
CA SER A 331 6.74 2.53 -2.14
C SER A 331 5.59 1.55 -1.79
N TYR A 332 5.83 0.61 -0.85
CA TYR A 332 4.90 -0.47 -0.51
C TYR A 332 4.76 -0.69 1.00
N PRO A 333 3.68 -1.36 1.47
CA PRO A 333 3.30 -1.37 2.89
C PRO A 333 4.38 -1.76 3.89
N LYS A 334 5.25 -2.73 3.59
CA LYS A 334 6.35 -3.13 4.49
C LYS A 334 7.38 -2.02 4.70
N LYS A 335 7.72 -1.27 3.65
CA LYS A 335 8.61 -0.11 3.77
C LYS A 335 7.93 1.01 4.55
N TYR A 336 6.66 1.29 4.25
CA TYR A 336 5.89 2.28 5.01
C TYR A 336 5.75 1.92 6.49
N LEU A 337 5.59 0.64 6.83
CA LEU A 337 5.57 0.18 8.22
C LEU A 337 6.86 0.57 8.96
N ARG A 338 8.03 0.40 8.34
CA ARG A 338 9.33 0.82 8.90
C ARG A 338 9.41 2.34 9.06
N GLU A 339 8.97 3.09 8.04
CA GLU A 339 8.93 4.55 8.08
C GLU A 339 8.03 5.07 9.19
N ILE A 340 6.83 4.49 9.34
CA ILE A 340 5.87 4.81 10.40
C ILE A 340 6.44 4.48 11.78
N TYR A 341 7.06 3.30 11.94
CA TYR A 341 7.71 2.91 13.19
C TYR A 341 8.82 3.89 13.59
N ASN A 342 9.70 4.22 12.65
CA ASN A 342 10.80 5.16 12.89
C ASN A 342 10.25 6.54 13.26
N ASN A 343 9.21 7.01 12.57
CA ASN A 343 8.57 8.28 12.82
C ASN A 343 7.92 8.35 14.21
N ASP A 344 7.26 7.29 14.68
CA ASP A 344 6.60 7.27 15.99
C ASP A 344 7.56 7.01 17.17
N SER A 345 8.52 6.11 16.99
CA SER A 345 9.33 5.54 18.08
C SER A 345 10.74 6.09 18.19
N ILE A 346 11.36 6.52 17.08
CA ILE A 346 12.80 6.84 17.04
C ILE A 346 13.03 8.34 16.83
N VAL A 347 12.26 9.00 15.98
CA VAL A 347 12.48 10.40 15.64
C VAL A 347 12.14 11.31 16.84
N MET A 348 13.14 12.08 17.27
CA MET A 348 13.03 13.17 18.27
C MET A 348 12.93 14.56 17.63
N GLY A 349 13.16 14.67 16.32
CA GLY A 349 13.12 15.91 15.53
C GLY A 349 11.96 15.98 14.54
N GLN A 350 12.22 16.41 13.31
CA GLN A 350 11.19 16.55 12.28
C GLN A 350 10.61 15.19 11.85
N HIS A 351 9.33 15.00 12.10
CA HIS A 351 8.57 13.82 11.73
C HIS A 351 8.21 13.82 10.23
N GLN A 352 9.12 13.29 9.40
CA GLN A 352 9.00 13.30 7.93
C GLN A 352 7.83 12.43 7.39
N ALA A 353 7.34 11.45 8.16
CA ALA A 353 6.25 10.57 7.72
C ALA A 353 4.85 11.08 8.11
N ASN A 354 4.71 12.28 8.68
CA ASN A 354 3.41 12.82 9.11
C ASN A 354 2.40 12.91 7.96
N THR A 355 2.84 13.40 6.81
CA THR A 355 1.96 13.50 5.63
C THR A 355 1.52 12.11 5.17
N LEU A 356 2.42 11.12 5.14
CA LEU A 356 2.09 9.72 4.83
C LEU A 356 1.01 9.17 5.78
N ILE A 357 1.24 9.30 7.09
CA ILE A 357 0.33 8.78 8.13
C ILE A 357 -1.07 9.40 8.00
N ASN A 358 -1.14 10.70 7.77
CA ASN A 358 -2.42 11.42 7.73
C ASN A 358 -3.11 11.36 6.36
N SER A 359 -2.41 10.94 5.30
CA SER A 359 -2.97 10.84 3.94
C SER A 359 -3.85 9.60 3.71
N CYS A 360 -3.76 8.57 4.55
CA CYS A 360 -4.56 7.35 4.36
C CYS A 360 -6.05 7.59 4.67
N ALA A 361 -6.94 7.08 3.79
CA ALA A 361 -8.38 7.20 3.95
C ALA A 361 -9.00 6.20 4.94
N LEU A 362 -8.22 5.27 5.51
CA LEU A 362 -8.68 4.17 6.36
C LEU A 362 -9.79 3.32 5.71
N CYS A 363 -9.75 3.16 4.38
CA CYS A 363 -10.79 2.49 3.60
C CYS A 363 -10.64 0.96 3.48
N GLU A 364 -9.53 0.43 3.99
CA GLU A 364 -9.17 -1.01 4.03
C GLU A 364 -9.07 -1.74 2.69
N LEU A 365 -9.19 -1.03 1.56
CA LEU A 365 -9.04 -1.64 0.24
C LEU A 365 -7.72 -2.37 0.07
N CYS A 366 -6.62 -1.74 0.50
CA CYS A 366 -5.29 -2.31 0.38
C CYS A 366 -5.12 -3.61 1.17
N THR A 367 -5.83 -3.76 2.29
CA THR A 367 -5.88 -5.01 3.08
C THR A 367 -6.68 -6.05 2.32
N LYS A 368 -7.88 -5.68 1.83
CA LYS A 368 -8.81 -6.59 1.15
C LYS A 368 -8.25 -7.18 -0.15
N VAL A 369 -7.46 -6.42 -0.91
CA VAL A 369 -6.80 -6.92 -2.13
C VAL A 369 -5.45 -7.58 -1.87
N CYS A 370 -4.96 -7.55 -0.63
CA CYS A 370 -3.67 -8.13 -0.29
C CYS A 370 -3.83 -9.66 -0.16
N PRO A 371 -3.02 -10.46 -0.87
CA PRO A 371 -3.08 -11.93 -0.76
C PRO A 371 -2.79 -12.47 0.64
N THR A 372 -2.16 -11.66 1.49
CA THR A 372 -1.80 -11.99 2.88
C THR A 372 -2.45 -11.04 3.89
N GLU A 373 -3.44 -10.25 3.46
CA GLU A 373 -4.24 -9.37 4.32
C GLU A 373 -3.42 -8.38 5.18
N PHE A 374 -2.39 -7.76 4.59
CA PHE A 374 -1.55 -6.80 5.31
C PHE A 374 -2.38 -5.62 5.88
N PRO A 375 -2.38 -5.39 7.21
CA PRO A 375 -3.35 -4.51 7.88
C PRO A 375 -2.93 -3.03 7.88
N MET A 376 -2.77 -2.43 6.68
CA MET A 376 -2.21 -1.09 6.54
C MET A 376 -3.06 0.00 7.24
N ALA A 377 -4.39 -0.06 7.14
CA ALA A 377 -5.27 0.91 7.79
C ALA A 377 -5.15 0.87 9.32
N GLU A 378 -5.02 -0.33 9.88
CA GLU A 378 -4.83 -0.54 11.32
C GLU A 378 -3.49 0.03 11.80
N ILE A 379 -2.41 -0.22 11.07
CA ILE A 379 -1.08 0.35 11.36
C ILE A 379 -1.16 1.88 11.38
N ILE A 380 -1.84 2.48 10.40
CA ILE A 380 -1.99 3.94 10.32
C ILE A 380 -2.77 4.48 11.52
N ILE A 381 -3.92 3.90 11.86
CA ILE A 381 -4.73 4.44 12.97
C ILE A 381 -4.02 4.30 14.31
N ARG A 382 -3.32 3.18 14.55
CA ARG A 382 -2.47 3.00 15.74
C ARG A 382 -1.36 4.06 15.80
N ALA A 383 -0.72 4.36 14.66
CA ALA A 383 0.29 5.40 14.59
C ALA A 383 -0.30 6.79 14.89
N ARG A 384 -1.48 7.11 14.35
CA ARG A 384 -2.17 8.39 14.66
C ARG A 384 -2.45 8.52 16.15
N GLN A 385 -3.01 7.48 16.77
CA GLN A 385 -3.30 7.45 18.21
C GLN A 385 -2.03 7.62 19.07
N ALA A 386 -0.98 6.87 18.76
CA ALA A 386 0.29 6.95 19.49
C ALA A 386 0.91 8.35 19.38
N MET A 387 0.92 8.93 18.19
CA MET A 387 1.45 10.28 17.96
C MET A 387 0.61 11.38 18.63
N VAL A 388 -0.72 11.23 18.64
CA VAL A 388 -1.60 12.13 19.39
C VAL A 388 -1.28 12.09 20.88
N LYS A 389 -1.22 10.88 21.46
CA LYS A 389 -0.93 10.68 22.89
C LYS A 389 0.43 11.26 23.31
N LYS A 390 1.42 11.17 22.42
CA LYS A 390 2.78 11.71 22.63
C LYS A 390 2.90 13.22 22.34
N GLY A 391 1.82 13.90 21.92
CA GLY A 391 1.87 15.31 21.51
C GLY A 391 2.65 15.58 20.21
N LYS A 392 2.91 14.54 19.40
CA LYS A 392 3.71 14.60 18.16
C LYS A 392 2.85 14.76 16.90
N MET A 393 1.54 14.55 16.99
CA MET A 393 0.63 14.69 15.86
C MET A 393 0.37 16.19 15.53
N PRO A 394 0.67 16.67 14.31
CA PRO A 394 0.42 18.06 13.95
C PRO A 394 -1.08 18.40 14.03
N PRO A 395 -1.48 19.48 14.74
CA PRO A 395 -2.89 19.89 14.83
C PRO A 395 -3.52 20.18 13.46
N SER A 396 -2.74 20.72 12.52
CA SER A 396 -3.16 21.05 11.15
C SER A 396 -3.82 19.93 10.38
N ALA A 397 -3.44 18.67 10.65
CA ALA A 397 -3.95 17.54 9.89
C ALA A 397 -5.45 17.33 10.12
N HIS A 398 -5.94 17.62 11.34
CA HIS A 398 -7.28 17.18 11.78
C HIS A 398 -8.15 18.28 12.39
N GLU A 399 -7.58 19.41 12.81
CA GLU A 399 -8.29 20.47 13.57
C GLU A 399 -9.58 20.93 12.90
N PHE A 400 -9.56 21.23 11.60
CA PHE A 400 -10.75 21.67 10.88
C PHE A 400 -11.90 20.64 10.96
N ALA A 401 -11.59 19.35 10.77
CA ALA A 401 -12.60 18.29 10.82
C ALA A 401 -13.13 18.04 12.23
N LEU A 402 -12.32 18.29 13.26
CA LEU A 402 -12.75 18.23 14.66
C LEU A 402 -13.68 19.40 15.00
N LEU A 403 -13.37 20.61 14.53
CA LEU A 403 -14.24 21.78 14.70
C LEU A 403 -15.57 21.61 13.95
N ASP A 404 -15.56 21.05 12.73
CA ASP A 404 -16.81 20.72 12.00
C ASP A 404 -17.66 19.71 12.75
N MET A 405 -17.01 18.72 13.40
CA MET A 405 -17.68 17.74 14.25
C MET A 405 -18.31 18.37 15.48
N ASP A 406 -17.58 19.25 16.17
CA ASP A 406 -18.07 19.96 17.35
C ASP A 406 -19.23 20.89 16.98
N GLN A 407 -19.15 21.57 15.84
CA GLN A 407 -20.26 22.36 15.29
C GLN A 407 -21.50 21.51 15.04
N ALA A 408 -21.35 20.32 14.45
CA ALA A 408 -22.48 19.42 14.20
C ALA A 408 -23.15 18.90 15.49
N ASN A 409 -22.43 18.92 16.62
CA ASN A 409 -22.94 18.54 17.93
C ASN A 409 -23.40 19.74 18.78
N SER A 410 -23.12 20.97 18.35
CA SER A 410 -23.52 22.18 19.06
C SER A 410 -25.03 22.36 19.14
N ASP A 411 -25.49 23.16 20.10
CA ASP A 411 -26.91 23.50 20.28
C ASP A 411 -27.54 24.14 19.03
N GLY A 412 -26.76 24.75 18.14
CA GLY A 412 -27.28 25.31 16.89
C GLY A 412 -27.66 24.26 15.84
N CYS A 413 -27.10 23.04 15.92
CA CYS A 413 -27.23 22.03 14.86
C CYS A 413 -27.75 20.68 15.36
N SER A 414 -27.47 20.32 16.62
CA SER A 414 -27.91 19.05 17.19
C SER A 414 -29.36 19.12 17.65
N LEU A 415 -30.06 17.99 17.52
CA LEU A 415 -31.45 17.86 17.95
C LEU A 415 -31.68 16.42 18.37
N VAL A 416 -32.32 16.23 19.53
CA VAL A 416 -32.75 14.92 20.02
C VAL A 416 -34.17 15.06 20.53
N ARG A 417 -35.11 14.35 19.91
CA ARG A 417 -36.55 14.40 20.24
C ARG A 417 -37.22 13.05 19.99
N HIS A 418 -38.16 12.70 20.86
CA HIS A 418 -39.22 11.74 20.53
C HIS A 418 -40.14 12.33 19.46
N HIS A 419 -40.87 11.47 18.75
CA HIS A 419 -41.91 11.92 17.82
C HIS A 419 -42.87 12.94 18.48
N PRO A 420 -43.40 13.95 17.77
CA PRO A 420 -44.35 14.89 18.35
C PRO A 420 -45.49 14.20 19.11
N GLY A 421 -45.69 14.60 20.37
CA GLY A 421 -46.69 14.00 21.28
C GLY A 421 -46.27 12.67 21.95
N ALA A 422 -45.17 12.04 21.55
CA ALA A 422 -44.67 10.81 22.15
C ALA A 422 -43.72 11.08 23.33
N GLN A 423 -43.70 10.15 24.29
CA GLN A 423 -42.80 10.18 25.47
C GLN A 423 -41.70 9.11 25.40
N THR A 424 -41.80 8.20 24.43
CA THR A 424 -40.85 7.12 24.21
C THR A 424 -40.61 6.97 22.71
N SER A 425 -39.59 6.20 22.33
CA SER A 425 -39.36 5.86 20.94
C SER A 425 -38.90 4.41 20.82
N THR A 426 -39.52 3.64 19.94
CA THR A 426 -39.03 2.30 19.57
C THR A 426 -37.78 2.43 18.70
N TYR A 427 -37.79 3.43 17.82
CA TYR A 427 -36.73 3.73 16.88
C TYR A 427 -36.31 5.18 16.96
N VAL A 428 -35.05 5.46 16.65
CA VAL A 428 -34.58 6.84 16.46
C VAL A 428 -33.82 6.93 15.15
N PHE A 429 -34.23 7.88 14.31
CA PHE A 429 -33.55 8.13 13.05
C PHE A 429 -32.31 9.00 13.28
N PHE A 430 -31.16 8.42 12.94
CA PHE A 430 -29.83 9.06 12.95
C PHE A 430 -29.33 9.20 11.50
N PRO A 431 -29.71 10.29 10.78
CA PRO A 431 -29.39 10.47 9.37
C PRO A 431 -27.88 10.61 9.09
N GLY A 432 -27.14 11.14 10.07
CA GLY A 432 -25.73 11.48 9.96
C GLY A 432 -25.49 12.95 9.59
N CYS A 433 -24.56 13.59 10.31
CA CYS A 433 -24.28 15.03 10.19
C CYS A 433 -23.91 15.50 8.78
N GLN A 434 -23.20 14.69 8.00
CA GLN A 434 -22.77 15.07 6.65
C GLN A 434 -23.90 14.98 5.62
N LEU A 435 -24.92 14.14 5.86
CA LEU A 435 -26.12 14.12 5.02
C LEU A 435 -26.96 15.39 5.29
N ALA A 436 -27.17 15.74 6.55
CA ALA A 436 -27.82 16.99 6.95
C ALA A 436 -27.10 18.23 6.40
N ALA A 437 -25.76 18.22 6.39
CA ALA A 437 -24.96 19.29 5.82
C ALA A 437 -25.09 19.39 4.29
N SER A 438 -25.28 18.26 3.62
CA SER A 438 -25.24 18.18 2.17
C SER A 438 -26.61 18.39 1.52
N ASN A 439 -27.66 17.81 2.10
CA ASN A 439 -29.04 17.95 1.63
C ASN A 439 -30.04 17.82 2.79
N PRO A 440 -30.43 18.94 3.43
CA PRO A 440 -31.47 18.99 4.46
C PRO A 440 -32.81 18.37 4.04
N LEU A 441 -33.26 18.63 2.81
CA LEU A 441 -34.56 18.17 2.32
C LEU A 441 -34.63 16.63 2.23
N ALA A 442 -33.53 16.00 1.82
CA ALA A 442 -33.42 14.54 1.80
C ALA A 442 -33.54 13.93 3.21
N VAL A 443 -33.00 14.58 4.24
CA VAL A 443 -33.13 14.11 5.62
C VAL A 443 -34.58 14.22 6.10
N LYS A 444 -35.22 15.36 5.82
CA LYS A 444 -36.63 15.58 6.17
C LYS A 444 -37.54 14.56 5.51
N ALA A 445 -37.40 14.34 4.20
CA ALA A 445 -38.19 13.35 3.46
C ALA A 445 -38.02 11.92 4.01
N ALA A 446 -36.79 11.54 4.36
CA ALA A 446 -36.53 10.24 4.97
C ALA A 446 -37.19 10.11 6.37
N TYR A 447 -37.15 11.15 7.19
CA TYR A 447 -37.81 11.15 8.51
C TYR A 447 -39.33 11.10 8.41
N GLU A 448 -39.92 11.84 7.47
CA GLU A 448 -41.36 11.81 7.17
C GLU A 448 -41.81 10.41 6.75
N PHE A 449 -41.05 9.75 5.87
CA PHE A 449 -41.31 8.37 5.47
C PHE A 449 -41.26 7.39 6.65
N LEU A 450 -40.23 7.50 7.49
CA LEU A 450 -40.14 6.65 8.69
C LEU A 450 -41.30 6.91 9.65
N SER A 451 -41.75 8.16 9.78
CA SER A 451 -42.89 8.53 10.62
C SER A 451 -44.21 8.00 10.06
N GLN A 452 -44.32 7.80 8.75
CA GLN A 452 -45.50 7.19 8.12
C GLN A 452 -45.54 5.67 8.33
N ILE A 453 -44.39 4.99 8.26
CA ILE A 453 -44.31 3.53 8.45
C ILE A 453 -44.41 3.15 9.92
N PHE A 454 -43.90 4.00 10.81
CA PHE A 454 -43.90 3.78 12.25
C PHE A 454 -44.52 4.99 12.98
N PRO A 455 -45.84 5.21 12.86
CA PRO A 455 -46.52 6.37 13.43
C PRO A 455 -46.32 6.45 14.94
N GLY A 456 -45.84 7.59 15.45
CA GLY A 456 -45.63 7.79 16.88
C GLY A 456 -44.38 7.12 17.46
N GLU A 457 -43.69 6.25 16.72
CA GLU A 457 -42.63 5.40 17.27
C GLU A 457 -41.20 5.85 16.94
N VAL A 458 -41.02 6.76 15.97
CA VAL A 458 -39.71 7.17 15.47
C VAL A 458 -39.33 8.57 15.94
N GLY A 459 -38.37 8.63 16.88
CA GLY A 459 -37.70 9.87 17.25
C GLY A 459 -36.66 10.32 16.22
N LEU A 460 -36.13 11.53 16.40
CA LEU A 460 -35.10 12.10 15.53
C LEU A 460 -33.85 12.46 16.35
N TRP A 461 -32.69 12.10 15.82
CA TRP A 461 -31.39 12.49 16.37
C TRP A 461 -30.46 13.08 15.30
N LEU A 462 -30.37 14.41 15.27
CA LEU A 462 -29.37 15.15 14.49
C LEU A 462 -28.09 15.31 15.32
N GLY A 463 -26.98 14.78 14.81
CA GLY A 463 -25.67 14.88 15.45
C GLY A 463 -24.58 14.13 14.68
N CYS A 464 -23.36 14.13 15.21
CA CYS A 464 -22.23 13.40 14.65
C CYS A 464 -21.93 12.10 15.42
N CYS A 465 -21.62 11.02 14.70
CA CYS A 465 -21.24 9.74 15.27
C CYS A 465 -19.81 9.70 15.85
N GLY A 466 -19.03 10.78 15.72
CA GLY A 466 -17.65 10.85 16.22
C GLY A 466 -16.56 10.35 15.26
N ALA A 467 -16.92 10.01 14.01
CA ALA A 467 -15.95 9.48 13.03
C ALA A 467 -14.70 10.37 12.84
N PRO A 468 -14.78 11.72 12.76
CA PRO A 468 -13.60 12.57 12.67
C PRO A 468 -12.64 12.43 13.85
N ALA A 469 -13.13 12.36 15.10
CA ALA A 469 -12.29 12.15 16.28
C ALA A 469 -11.60 10.78 16.24
N HIS A 470 -12.33 9.74 15.85
CA HIS A 470 -11.75 8.41 15.66
C HIS A 470 -10.65 8.44 14.59
N TRP A 471 -10.93 8.94 13.39
CA TRP A 471 -9.96 9.00 12.29
C TRP A 471 -8.73 9.85 12.60
N ALA A 472 -8.88 10.89 13.43
CA ALA A 472 -7.79 11.76 13.88
C ALA A 472 -6.88 11.10 14.92
N GLY A 473 -7.22 9.92 15.44
CA GLY A 473 -6.54 9.28 16.57
C GLY A 473 -6.79 9.98 17.90
N ARG A 474 -7.83 10.83 18.00
CA ARG A 474 -8.23 11.54 19.24
C ARG A 474 -9.07 10.62 20.12
N THR A 475 -8.47 9.56 20.64
CA THR A 475 -9.16 8.50 21.41
C THR A 475 -10.00 9.05 22.56
N GLU A 476 -9.40 9.88 23.43
CA GLU A 476 -10.11 10.47 24.58
C GLU A 476 -11.33 11.30 24.16
N LYS A 477 -11.19 12.13 23.12
CA LYS A 477 -12.32 12.91 22.60
C LYS A 477 -13.41 12.01 22.03
N PHE A 478 -13.04 10.96 21.29
CA PHE A 478 -14.00 10.01 20.73
C PHE A 478 -14.78 9.29 21.83
N GLU A 479 -14.09 8.88 22.90
CA GLU A 479 -14.67 8.22 24.08
C GLU A 479 -15.59 9.16 24.84
N ASN A 480 -15.15 10.38 25.16
CA ASN A 480 -16.00 11.38 25.84
C ASN A 480 -17.27 11.70 25.05
N ASP A 481 -17.15 11.91 23.73
CA ASP A 481 -18.32 12.14 22.88
C ASP A 481 -19.22 10.89 22.80
N ALA A 482 -18.65 9.67 22.93
CA ALA A 482 -19.40 8.43 22.96
C ALA A 482 -20.17 8.23 24.27
N ASP A 483 -19.58 8.58 25.41
CA ASP A 483 -20.24 8.53 26.71
C ASP A 483 -21.43 9.49 26.77
N GLN A 484 -21.29 10.69 26.21
CA GLN A 484 -22.41 11.63 26.09
C GLN A 484 -23.54 11.05 25.22
N ARG A 485 -23.20 10.43 24.09
CA ARG A 485 -24.20 9.74 23.25
C ARG A 485 -24.85 8.57 23.99
N LEU A 486 -24.08 7.80 24.77
CA LEU A 486 -24.62 6.68 25.54
C LEU A 486 -25.64 7.16 26.57
N LYS A 487 -25.35 8.26 27.25
CA LYS A 487 -26.29 8.91 28.17
C LYS A 487 -27.57 9.33 27.45
N THR A 488 -27.46 10.06 26.34
CA THR A 488 -28.63 10.50 25.56
C THR A 488 -29.44 9.32 24.99
N TRP A 489 -28.78 8.26 24.55
CA TRP A 489 -29.46 7.05 24.06
C TRP A 489 -30.25 6.35 25.17
N ARG A 490 -29.71 6.28 26.39
CA ARG A 490 -30.44 5.75 27.56
C ARG A 490 -31.62 6.63 27.96
N GLU A 491 -31.45 7.95 27.93
CA GLU A 491 -32.52 8.93 28.19
C GLU A 491 -33.69 8.78 27.21
N LEU A 492 -33.42 8.33 25.98
CA LEU A 492 -34.45 8.03 24.97
C LEU A 492 -35.16 6.68 25.17
N GLY A 493 -34.78 5.89 26.18
CA GLY A 493 -35.32 4.55 26.43
C GLY A 493 -34.67 3.45 25.60
N GLU A 494 -33.38 3.59 25.27
CA GLU A 494 -32.58 2.58 24.56
C GLU A 494 -33.14 2.12 23.19
N PRO A 495 -33.59 3.05 22.31
CA PRO A 495 -34.23 2.71 21.05
C PRO A 495 -33.27 2.04 20.05
N SER A 496 -33.83 1.34 19.07
CA SER A 496 -33.06 0.94 17.88
C SER A 496 -32.70 2.15 17.03
N LEU A 497 -31.44 2.28 16.59
CA LEU A 497 -30.97 3.40 15.79
C LEU A 497 -31.07 3.10 14.29
N ILE A 498 -31.87 3.87 13.57
CA ILE A 498 -31.97 3.79 12.11
C ILE A 498 -30.95 4.73 11.49
N THR A 499 -30.06 4.21 10.64
CA THR A 499 -28.96 4.99 10.03
C THR A 499 -29.09 5.07 8.51
N ALA A 500 -28.97 6.28 7.96
CA ALA A 500 -28.88 6.49 6.50
C ALA A 500 -27.41 6.56 6.02
N CYS A 501 -26.50 6.97 6.90
CA CYS A 501 -25.08 7.13 6.60
C CYS A 501 -24.30 5.85 6.93
N PRO A 502 -23.63 5.19 5.95
CA PRO A 502 -22.88 3.97 6.20
C PRO A 502 -21.70 4.17 7.15
N THR A 503 -21.13 5.38 7.21
CA THR A 503 -20.09 5.71 8.20
C THR A 503 -20.66 5.72 9.62
N CYS A 504 -21.90 6.19 9.81
CA CYS A 504 -22.57 6.12 11.12
C CYS A 504 -22.85 4.67 11.50
N SER A 505 -23.31 3.84 10.57
CA SER A 505 -23.53 2.40 10.79
C SER A 505 -22.25 1.68 11.24
N GLN A 506 -21.08 2.07 10.72
CA GLN A 506 -19.79 1.51 11.13
C GLN A 506 -19.25 2.09 12.44
N THR A 507 -19.51 3.38 12.72
CA THR A 507 -18.84 4.11 13.82
C THR A 507 -19.62 4.04 15.13
N LEU A 508 -20.95 4.14 15.09
CA LEU A 508 -21.78 4.12 16.30
C LEU A 508 -21.54 2.87 17.15
N PRO A 509 -21.46 1.64 16.60
CA PRO A 509 -21.20 0.43 17.40
C PRO A 509 -19.88 0.47 18.19
N LYS A 510 -18.89 1.26 17.77
CA LYS A 510 -17.61 1.38 18.48
C LYS A 510 -17.76 2.05 19.85
N GLY A 511 -18.71 2.98 19.99
CA GLY A 511 -19.01 3.72 21.22
C GLY A 511 -20.38 3.40 21.86
N LEU A 512 -21.31 2.83 21.11
CA LEU A 512 -22.66 2.42 21.55
C LEU A 512 -22.86 0.92 21.31
N ARG A 513 -22.06 0.09 21.96
CA ARG A 513 -22.04 -1.37 21.72
C ARG A 513 -23.38 -2.07 21.98
N GLN A 514 -24.20 -1.51 22.86
CA GLN A 514 -25.51 -2.05 23.25
C GLN A 514 -26.64 -1.65 22.27
N ALA A 515 -26.44 -0.60 21.48
CA ALA A 515 -27.48 -0.09 20.60
C ALA A 515 -27.62 -0.99 19.36
N LYS A 516 -28.85 -1.41 19.07
CA LYS A 516 -29.18 -2.08 17.81
C LYS A 516 -29.17 -1.06 16.68
N ILE A 517 -28.26 -1.23 15.73
CA ILE A 517 -28.18 -0.39 14.53
C ILE A 517 -28.91 -1.07 13.37
N VAL A 518 -29.81 -0.33 12.72
CA VAL A 518 -30.56 -0.78 11.54
C VAL A 518 -30.29 0.17 10.39
N SER A 519 -30.17 -0.35 9.18
CA SER A 519 -30.00 0.44 7.96
C SER A 519 -31.34 0.99 7.48
N LEU A 520 -31.38 2.28 7.11
CA LEU A 520 -32.54 2.88 6.44
C LEU A 520 -32.90 2.10 5.17
N TRP A 521 -31.90 1.65 4.42
CA TRP A 521 -32.08 0.94 3.15
C TRP A 521 -32.77 -0.40 3.33
N GLU A 522 -32.47 -1.12 4.40
CA GLU A 522 -33.12 -2.40 4.72
C GLU A 522 -34.58 -2.18 5.13
N ILE A 523 -34.86 -1.15 5.94
CA ILE A 523 -36.23 -0.78 6.32
C ILE A 523 -37.06 -0.37 5.10
N MET A 524 -36.48 0.45 4.21
CA MET A 524 -37.16 0.87 2.97
C MET A 524 -37.51 -0.34 2.10
N LEU A 525 -36.60 -1.30 1.96
CA LEU A 525 -36.84 -2.51 1.16
C LEU A 525 -37.89 -3.43 1.81
N GLN A 526 -38.04 -3.43 3.13
CA GLN A 526 -39.06 -4.25 3.80
C GLN A 526 -40.47 -3.66 3.70
N ASN A 527 -40.60 -2.36 3.41
CA ASN A 527 -41.86 -1.63 3.42
C ASN A 527 -42.19 -1.10 2.01
N GLU A 528 -42.07 -1.96 0.99
CA GLU A 528 -42.25 -1.63 -0.43
C GLU A 528 -43.64 -1.06 -0.76
N PRO A 529 -43.75 -0.23 -1.83
CA PRO A 529 -42.68 0.31 -2.70
C PRO A 529 -42.08 1.64 -2.19
N PRO A 530 -40.88 2.04 -2.68
CA PRO A 530 -40.28 3.32 -2.32
C PRO A 530 -41.16 4.52 -2.70
N PRO A 531 -41.18 5.59 -1.87
CA PRO A 531 -42.17 6.65 -1.97
C PRO A 531 -41.83 7.66 -3.08
N ASN A 532 -42.50 7.51 -4.23
CA ASN A 532 -42.50 8.48 -5.33
C ASN A 532 -41.10 8.72 -5.96
N PRO A 533 -40.56 7.71 -6.65
CA PRO A 533 -39.23 7.79 -7.28
C PRO A 533 -39.21 8.83 -8.41
N LEU A 534 -38.04 9.45 -8.59
CA LEU A 534 -37.80 10.40 -9.68
C LEU A 534 -37.85 9.67 -11.04
N LYS A 535 -38.62 10.21 -11.99
CA LYS A 535 -38.70 9.68 -13.35
C LYS A 535 -37.58 10.27 -14.20
N ARG A 536 -36.80 9.41 -14.88
CA ARG A 536 -35.69 9.81 -15.77
C ARG A 536 -35.77 9.04 -17.09
N GLN A 537 -35.53 9.72 -18.21
CA GLN A 537 -35.56 9.09 -19.55
C GLN A 537 -34.41 8.09 -19.75
N ASP A 538 -33.18 8.46 -19.36
CA ASP A 538 -32.04 7.55 -19.33
C ASP A 538 -31.81 7.01 -17.91
N ALA A 539 -32.27 5.78 -17.66
CA ALA A 539 -32.22 5.18 -16.34
C ALA A 539 -30.90 4.45 -16.03
N HIS A 540 -29.90 4.50 -16.92
CA HIS A 540 -28.61 3.82 -16.69
C HIS A 540 -27.68 4.64 -15.80
N LEU A 541 -27.34 4.09 -14.63
CA LEU A 541 -26.46 4.76 -13.66
C LEU A 541 -25.29 3.85 -13.27
N ALA A 542 -24.14 4.45 -12.94
CA ALA A 542 -23.04 3.75 -12.31
C ALA A 542 -23.14 3.83 -10.78
N LEU A 543 -23.18 2.70 -10.09
CA LEU A 543 -23.22 2.68 -8.62
C LEU A 543 -21.82 2.80 -8.03
N HIS A 544 -21.66 3.76 -7.12
CA HIS A 544 -20.49 3.88 -6.27
C HIS A 544 -20.82 3.51 -4.83
N ASP A 545 -20.41 2.32 -4.41
CA ASP A 545 -20.46 1.90 -3.01
C ASP A 545 -19.45 2.72 -2.17
N PRO A 546 -19.86 3.34 -1.06
CA PRO A 546 -18.96 3.97 -0.09
C PRO A 546 -18.06 2.94 0.58
N CYS A 547 -16.80 3.30 0.84
CA CYS A 547 -15.84 2.37 1.43
C CYS A 547 -16.22 1.87 2.84
N THR A 548 -17.00 2.64 3.61
CA THR A 548 -17.48 2.22 4.94
C THR A 548 -18.59 1.17 4.89
N ALA A 549 -19.15 0.89 3.70
CA ALA A 549 -20.15 -0.15 3.47
C ALA A 549 -19.57 -1.44 2.87
N ARG A 550 -18.23 -1.54 2.77
CA ARG A 550 -17.50 -2.66 2.16
C ARG A 550 -18.02 -4.02 2.65
N ASP A 551 -18.07 -4.19 3.96
CA ASP A 551 -18.44 -5.45 4.61
C ASP A 551 -19.92 -5.52 4.99
N MET A 552 -20.74 -4.53 4.59
CA MET A 552 -22.18 -4.48 4.85
C MET A 552 -22.96 -5.09 3.68
N ARG A 553 -22.93 -6.42 3.55
CA ARG A 553 -23.55 -7.14 2.41
C ARG A 553 -25.04 -6.82 2.25
N GLU A 554 -25.83 -6.92 3.31
CA GLU A 554 -27.28 -6.73 3.26
C GLU A 554 -27.66 -5.28 2.93
N LEU A 555 -26.91 -4.32 3.47
CA LEU A 555 -27.05 -2.91 3.11
C LEU A 555 -26.79 -2.69 1.61
N ARG A 556 -25.67 -3.22 1.10
CA ARG A 556 -25.29 -3.11 -0.32
C ARG A 556 -26.31 -3.78 -1.24
N HIS A 557 -26.89 -4.90 -0.80
CA HIS A 557 -27.97 -5.57 -1.51
C HIS A 557 -29.24 -4.71 -1.55
N SER A 558 -29.63 -4.15 -0.41
CA SER A 558 -30.83 -3.33 -0.28
C SER A 558 -30.80 -2.10 -1.18
N VAL A 559 -29.65 -1.40 -1.23
CA VAL A 559 -29.44 -0.26 -2.13
C VAL A 559 -29.68 -0.63 -3.59
N ARG A 560 -29.15 -1.76 -4.05
CA ARG A 560 -29.30 -2.22 -5.45
C ARG A 560 -30.75 -2.56 -5.77
N LYS A 561 -31.44 -3.25 -4.85
CA LYS A 561 -32.87 -3.60 -5.00
C LYS A 561 -33.77 -2.37 -5.03
N LEU A 562 -33.54 -1.40 -4.15
CA LEU A 562 -34.30 -0.15 -4.16
C LEU A 562 -34.12 0.63 -5.46
N LEU A 563 -32.90 0.67 -6.01
CA LEU A 563 -32.63 1.34 -7.29
C LEU A 563 -33.32 0.61 -8.46
N ASP A 564 -33.30 -0.72 -8.47
CA ASP A 564 -34.00 -1.54 -9.47
C ASP A 564 -35.53 -1.33 -9.41
N GLN A 565 -36.12 -1.33 -8.22
CA GLN A 565 -37.54 -1.05 -7.99
C GLN A 565 -37.95 0.37 -8.37
N ALA A 566 -37.04 1.35 -8.18
CA ALA A 566 -37.23 2.71 -8.64
C ALA A 566 -37.05 2.88 -10.16
N GLY A 567 -36.75 1.80 -10.89
CA GLY A 567 -36.66 1.78 -12.35
C GLY A 567 -35.27 2.10 -12.91
N PHE A 568 -34.23 2.17 -12.07
CA PHE A 568 -32.86 2.47 -12.50
C PHE A 568 -32.07 1.20 -12.85
N LYS A 569 -31.39 1.23 -14.00
CA LYS A 569 -30.53 0.14 -14.47
C LYS A 569 -29.09 0.39 -14.04
N ILE A 570 -28.66 -0.30 -12.99
CA ILE A 570 -27.33 -0.11 -12.41
C ILE A 570 -26.24 -0.85 -13.19
N ARG A 571 -25.14 -0.15 -13.48
CA ARG A 571 -23.86 -0.73 -13.90
C ARG A 571 -22.85 -0.64 -12.76
N GLU A 572 -22.23 -1.76 -12.44
CA GLU A 572 -21.16 -1.80 -11.45
C GLU A 572 -19.90 -1.13 -12.01
N LEU A 573 -19.24 -0.33 -11.17
CA LEU A 573 -17.91 0.21 -11.47
C LEU A 573 -16.85 -0.89 -11.36
N GLU A 574 -15.73 -0.72 -12.07
CA GLU A 574 -14.54 -1.53 -11.79
C GLU A 574 -14.16 -1.34 -10.31
N MET A 575 -13.83 -2.44 -9.62
CA MET A 575 -13.60 -2.44 -8.19
C MET A 575 -14.80 -1.81 -7.44
N SER A 576 -15.92 -2.53 -7.38
CA SER A 576 -17.14 -2.16 -6.63
C SER A 576 -17.41 -3.13 -5.47
N GLY A 577 -18.51 -2.92 -4.74
CA GLY A 577 -18.91 -3.78 -3.63
C GLY A 577 -17.85 -3.86 -2.53
N GLU A 578 -17.43 -5.08 -2.19
CA GLU A 578 -16.38 -5.30 -1.18
C GLU A 578 -14.98 -4.85 -1.65
N TYR A 579 -14.81 -4.52 -2.94
CA TYR A 579 -13.57 -4.00 -3.51
C TYR A 579 -13.66 -2.51 -3.84
N THR A 580 -14.71 -1.81 -3.39
CA THR A 580 -14.90 -0.40 -3.72
C THR A 580 -13.69 0.48 -3.38
N GLN A 581 -13.37 1.40 -4.30
CA GLN A 581 -12.33 2.41 -4.12
C GLN A 581 -12.88 3.63 -3.37
N CYS A 582 -12.04 4.34 -2.61
CA CYS A 582 -12.47 5.50 -1.84
C CYS A 582 -12.63 6.76 -2.71
N CYS A 583 -13.51 7.68 -2.28
CA CYS A 583 -13.68 9.02 -2.87
C CYS A 583 -12.68 10.07 -2.34
N GLY A 584 -11.70 9.67 -1.53
CA GLY A 584 -10.71 10.56 -0.92
C GLY A 584 -11.18 11.37 0.31
N PHE A 585 -12.39 11.13 0.83
CA PHE A 585 -12.89 11.85 2.01
C PHE A 585 -12.49 11.21 3.35
N GLY A 586 -12.76 9.90 3.49
CA GLY A 586 -12.60 9.16 4.74
C GLY A 586 -11.19 9.26 5.32
N GLY A 587 -11.03 8.96 6.61
CA GLY A 587 -9.72 9.00 7.26
C GLY A 587 -9.10 10.40 7.29
N LEU A 588 -9.86 11.45 7.01
CA LEU A 588 -9.42 12.86 6.96
C LEU A 588 -8.40 13.15 5.85
N MET A 589 -8.34 12.34 4.79
CA MET A 589 -7.42 12.56 3.66
C MET A 589 -7.60 13.95 3.04
N GLN A 590 -8.83 14.39 2.78
CA GLN A 590 -9.10 15.75 2.28
C GLN A 590 -8.61 16.84 3.24
N SER A 591 -8.59 16.55 4.55
CA SER A 591 -8.09 17.50 5.56
C SER A 591 -6.56 17.56 5.59
N ALA A 592 -5.90 16.42 5.53
CA ALA A 592 -4.45 16.30 5.70
C ALA A 592 -3.65 16.42 4.39
N ASN A 593 -4.22 16.01 3.26
CA ASN A 593 -3.59 16.04 1.94
C ASN A 593 -4.65 16.31 0.84
N PRO A 594 -5.05 17.59 0.67
CA PRO A 594 -6.09 17.98 -0.29
C PRO A 594 -5.78 17.58 -1.74
N SER A 595 -4.51 17.67 -2.15
CA SER A 595 -4.09 17.33 -3.51
C SER A 595 -4.28 15.84 -3.79
N LEU A 596 -3.87 14.96 -2.88
CA LEU A 596 -4.13 13.52 -3.03
C LEU A 596 -5.62 13.17 -2.98
N ALA A 597 -6.40 13.84 -2.13
CA ALA A 597 -7.84 13.65 -2.08
C ALA A 597 -8.50 13.99 -3.42
N GLN A 598 -8.11 15.13 -4.03
CA GLN A 598 -8.58 15.54 -5.36
C GLN A 598 -8.22 14.52 -6.44
N LYS A 599 -6.94 14.10 -6.52
CA LYS A 599 -6.53 13.07 -7.48
C LYS A 599 -7.30 11.75 -7.29
N THR A 600 -7.63 11.41 -6.04
CA THR A 600 -8.38 10.20 -5.70
C THR A 600 -9.83 10.28 -6.20
N SER A 601 -10.51 11.40 -5.98
CA SER A 601 -11.88 11.60 -6.49
C SER A 601 -11.91 11.68 -8.02
N GLU A 602 -10.95 12.36 -8.65
CA GLU A 602 -10.82 12.45 -10.11
C GLU A 602 -10.59 11.07 -10.75
N GLN A 603 -9.69 10.27 -10.18
CA GLN A 603 -9.46 8.90 -10.64
C GLN A 603 -10.76 8.09 -10.56
N ARG A 604 -11.50 8.17 -9.45
CA ARG A 604 -12.76 7.43 -9.30
C ARG A 604 -13.84 7.93 -10.27
N ALA A 605 -13.97 9.24 -10.46
CA ALA A 605 -14.90 9.85 -11.39
C ALA A 605 -14.63 9.44 -12.86
N SER A 606 -13.37 9.22 -13.22
CA SER A 606 -12.99 8.88 -14.60
C SER A 606 -13.37 7.46 -15.05
N GLN A 607 -13.76 6.57 -14.13
CA GLN A 607 -13.95 5.13 -14.42
C GLN A 607 -15.20 4.78 -15.22
N SER A 608 -16.17 5.70 -15.34
CA SER A 608 -17.34 5.50 -16.17
C SER A 608 -17.84 6.81 -16.73
N LYS A 609 -18.38 6.77 -17.95
CA LYS A 609 -19.06 7.91 -18.58
C LYS A 609 -20.48 8.11 -18.07
N LEU A 610 -21.09 7.09 -17.47
CA LEU A 610 -22.42 7.19 -16.88
C LEU A 610 -22.42 8.14 -15.68
N ASP A 611 -23.60 8.67 -15.38
CA ASP A 611 -23.85 9.41 -14.14
C ASP A 611 -23.77 8.48 -12.93
N PHE A 612 -23.31 9.02 -11.82
CA PHE A 612 -23.06 8.22 -10.62
C PHE A 612 -24.22 8.32 -9.63
N VAL A 613 -24.51 7.20 -8.97
CA VAL A 613 -25.36 7.17 -7.78
C VAL A 613 -24.56 6.61 -6.60
N THR A 614 -24.74 7.19 -5.43
CA THR A 614 -24.13 6.71 -4.18
C THR A 614 -25.05 6.94 -3.00
N TYR A 615 -24.75 6.32 -1.86
CA TYR A 615 -25.52 6.38 -0.62
C TYR A 615 -24.68 6.86 0.57
N CYS A 616 -23.60 7.61 0.26
CA CYS A 616 -22.86 8.41 1.22
C CYS A 616 -22.81 9.85 0.72
N ALA A 617 -23.29 10.79 1.54
CA ALA A 617 -23.30 12.21 1.23
C ALA A 617 -21.92 12.74 0.83
N MET A 618 -20.86 12.32 1.53
CA MET A 618 -19.49 12.75 1.23
C MET A 618 -18.94 12.17 -0.07
N CYS A 619 -19.32 10.94 -0.42
CA CYS A 619 -18.96 10.40 -1.73
C CYS A 619 -19.64 11.20 -2.84
N ARG A 620 -20.92 11.55 -2.66
CA ARG A 620 -21.64 12.36 -3.64
C ARG A 620 -21.00 13.73 -3.81
N ASP A 621 -20.76 14.43 -2.70
CA ASP A 621 -20.15 15.76 -2.70
C ASP A 621 -18.76 15.77 -3.34
N ASN A 622 -17.88 14.84 -2.95
CA ASN A 622 -16.53 14.79 -3.48
C ASN A 622 -16.49 14.46 -4.98
N LEU A 623 -17.37 13.59 -5.45
CA LEU A 623 -17.42 13.23 -6.87
C LEU A 623 -18.05 14.36 -7.69
N ALA A 624 -19.13 14.98 -7.20
CA ALA A 624 -19.73 16.16 -7.82
C ALA A 624 -18.73 17.32 -7.94
N ALA A 625 -17.86 17.51 -6.94
CA ALA A 625 -16.80 18.53 -6.98
C ALA A 625 -15.77 18.33 -8.11
N THR A 626 -15.66 17.13 -8.69
CA THR A 626 -14.83 16.87 -9.89
C THR A 626 -15.54 17.20 -11.20
N GLY A 627 -16.81 17.61 -11.15
CA GLY A 627 -17.68 17.77 -12.31
C GLY A 627 -18.40 16.50 -12.76
N LYS A 628 -18.25 15.36 -12.05
CA LYS A 628 -19.01 14.13 -12.33
C LYS A 628 -20.46 14.30 -11.88
N PRO A 629 -21.46 14.20 -12.78
CA PRO A 629 -22.86 14.22 -12.35
C PRO A 629 -23.13 13.06 -11.39
N THR A 630 -23.45 13.39 -10.14
CA THR A 630 -23.55 12.41 -9.05
C THR A 630 -24.73 12.72 -8.15
N ALA A 631 -25.66 11.79 -8.01
CA ALA A 631 -26.80 11.90 -7.11
C ALA A 631 -26.63 11.03 -5.85
N HIS A 632 -27.22 11.47 -4.74
CA HIS A 632 -27.43 10.61 -3.58
C HIS A 632 -28.72 9.80 -3.78
N ILE A 633 -28.74 8.53 -3.37
CA ILE A 633 -29.91 7.65 -3.58
C ILE A 633 -31.23 8.23 -3.04
N LEU A 634 -31.20 8.97 -1.93
CA LEU A 634 -32.41 9.64 -1.40
C LEU A 634 -33.02 10.63 -2.39
N GLU A 635 -32.20 11.30 -3.19
CA GLU A 635 -32.67 12.26 -4.21
C GLU A 635 -33.38 11.54 -5.37
N LEU A 636 -33.14 10.23 -5.54
CA LEU A 636 -33.79 9.40 -6.54
C LEU A 636 -35.05 8.73 -5.99
N LEU A 637 -35.02 8.33 -4.70
CA LEU A 637 -36.14 7.65 -4.05
C LEU A 637 -37.21 8.62 -3.55
N PHE A 638 -36.88 9.89 -3.33
CA PHE A 638 -37.81 10.93 -2.86
C PHE A 638 -37.79 12.13 -3.81
N SER A 639 -38.79 12.27 -4.68
CA SER A 639 -38.85 13.42 -5.60
C SER A 639 -38.86 14.81 -4.92
N ARG A 640 -39.30 14.89 -3.65
CA ARG A 640 -39.27 16.10 -2.82
C ARG A 640 -37.91 16.37 -2.16
N ALA A 641 -36.94 15.47 -2.29
CA ALA A 641 -35.63 15.61 -1.64
C ALA A 641 -34.67 16.54 -2.40
N THR A 642 -35.01 16.99 -3.61
CA THR A 642 -34.17 17.91 -4.38
C THR A 642 -35.03 18.90 -5.17
N GLU A 643 -34.64 20.16 -5.15
CA GLU A 643 -35.14 21.17 -6.07
C GLU A 643 -34.32 21.08 -7.37
N GLY A 644 -34.94 20.62 -8.46
CA GLY A 644 -34.29 20.47 -9.77
C GLY A 644 -33.59 19.13 -9.98
N ASP A 645 -32.62 19.10 -10.90
CA ASP A 645 -31.90 17.88 -11.28
C ASP A 645 -30.84 17.51 -10.21
N PRO A 646 -30.97 16.35 -9.52
CA PRO A 646 -30.01 15.94 -8.50
C PRO A 646 -28.59 15.68 -9.04
N PHE A 647 -28.44 15.42 -10.34
CA PHE A 647 -27.13 15.19 -10.96
C PHE A 647 -26.38 16.49 -11.28
N ALA A 648 -27.09 17.62 -11.37
CA ALA A 648 -26.53 18.94 -11.60
C ALA A 648 -26.17 19.68 -10.30
N ARG A 649 -26.55 19.14 -9.14
CA ARG A 649 -26.37 19.83 -7.85
C ARG A 649 -24.88 19.90 -7.45
N PRO A 650 -24.31 21.11 -7.26
CA PRO A 650 -22.89 21.25 -6.93
C PRO A 650 -22.58 20.80 -5.51
N TRP A 651 -21.28 20.65 -5.20
CA TRP A 651 -20.82 20.55 -3.83
C TRP A 651 -21.18 21.84 -3.06
N PRO A 652 -21.84 21.78 -1.88
CA PRO A 652 -22.28 23.00 -1.19
C PRO A 652 -21.17 23.96 -0.71
N GLY A 653 -19.91 23.52 -0.60
CA GLY A 653 -18.85 24.28 0.07
C GLY A 653 -18.90 24.12 1.60
N TRP A 654 -17.90 24.60 2.32
CA TRP A 654 -17.78 24.35 3.77
C TRP A 654 -18.73 25.22 4.60
N SER A 655 -18.91 26.50 4.22
CA SER A 655 -19.84 27.39 4.94
C SER A 655 -21.28 26.94 4.81
N ALA A 656 -21.74 26.65 3.58
CA ALA A 656 -23.12 26.25 3.36
C ALA A 656 -23.47 24.94 4.07
N ARG A 657 -22.50 24.02 4.22
CA ARG A 657 -22.68 22.79 4.98
C ARG A 657 -23.03 23.04 6.45
N GLN A 658 -22.34 23.97 7.09
CA GLN A 658 -22.61 24.36 8.46
C GLN A 658 -24.00 25.00 8.60
N GLU A 659 -24.34 25.89 7.68
CA GLU A 659 -25.66 26.52 7.63
C GLU A 659 -26.78 25.52 7.38
N ASN A 660 -26.58 24.56 6.49
CA ASN A 660 -27.57 23.55 6.14
C ASN A 660 -27.97 22.69 7.35
N ARG A 661 -27.02 22.37 8.24
CA ARG A 661 -27.32 21.66 9.49
C ARG A 661 -28.23 22.48 10.42
N ALA A 662 -27.92 23.76 10.59
CA ALA A 662 -28.74 24.67 11.40
C ALA A 662 -30.13 24.91 10.77
N LYS A 663 -30.18 25.13 9.44
CA LYS A 663 -31.42 25.27 8.66
C LYS A 663 -32.31 24.04 8.82
N LEU A 664 -31.75 22.84 8.72
CA LEU A 664 -32.50 21.60 8.91
C LEU A 664 -33.14 21.53 10.31
N LYS A 665 -32.36 21.82 11.35
CA LYS A 665 -32.87 21.83 12.74
C LYS A 665 -34.04 22.82 12.86
N ASN A 666 -33.87 24.05 12.40
CA ASN A 666 -34.89 25.09 12.51
C ASN A 666 -36.16 24.74 11.73
N LEU A 667 -36.01 24.22 10.50
CA LEU A 667 -37.10 23.77 9.66
C LEU A 667 -37.92 22.69 10.36
N ILE A 668 -37.24 21.67 10.89
CA ILE A 668 -37.87 20.53 11.57
C ILE A 668 -38.55 20.97 12.88
N LEU A 669 -37.91 21.81 13.69
CA LEU A 669 -38.51 22.34 14.92
C LEU A 669 -39.78 23.14 14.64
N ALA A 670 -39.76 24.02 13.63
CA ALA A 670 -40.89 24.86 13.28
C ALA A 670 -42.07 24.06 12.70
N GLU A 671 -41.79 23.14 11.77
CA GLU A 671 -42.85 22.39 11.07
C GLU A 671 -43.43 21.24 11.90
N LEU A 672 -42.62 20.52 12.68
CA LEU A 672 -43.05 19.28 13.34
C LEU A 672 -43.26 19.44 14.85
N TRP A 673 -42.48 20.26 15.54
CA TRP A 673 -42.62 20.51 16.99
C TRP A 673 -43.24 21.87 17.33
N HIS A 674 -43.45 22.73 16.32
CA HIS A 674 -43.94 24.11 16.50
C HIS A 674 -43.10 24.93 17.50
N GLU A 675 -41.80 24.62 17.58
CA GLU A 675 -40.82 25.27 18.44
C GLU A 675 -40.02 26.31 17.64
N SER A 676 -39.66 27.42 18.29
CA SER A 676 -38.70 28.37 17.71
C SER A 676 -37.28 27.82 17.80
N GLY A 677 -36.49 28.00 16.74
CA GLY A 677 -35.07 27.66 16.74
C GLY A 677 -34.26 28.51 17.73
N PRO A 678 -33.02 28.12 18.04
CA PRO A 678 -32.14 28.89 18.92
C PRO A 678 -31.90 30.31 18.36
N GLN A 679 -31.71 31.27 19.27
CA GLN A 679 -31.46 32.67 18.91
C GLN A 679 -30.16 32.79 18.09
N MET A 680 -30.21 33.57 17.01
CA MET A 680 -29.03 33.82 16.18
C MET A 680 -27.98 34.62 16.95
N ALA A 681 -26.73 34.16 16.92
CA ALA A 681 -25.60 34.89 17.44
C ALA A 681 -25.39 36.20 16.66
N ASP A 682 -24.85 37.24 17.29
CA ASP A 682 -24.74 38.57 16.67
C ASP A 682 -23.94 38.57 15.37
N TRP A 683 -22.87 37.78 15.28
CA TRP A 683 -22.09 37.66 14.05
C TRP A 683 -22.92 37.08 12.88
N GLN A 684 -23.98 36.29 13.14
CA GLN A 684 -24.83 35.74 12.08
C GLN A 684 -25.67 36.83 11.39
N LYS A 685 -25.91 37.96 12.06
CA LYS A 685 -26.66 39.11 11.53
C LYS A 685 -25.83 39.91 10.51
N ILE A 686 -24.51 39.70 10.48
CA ILE A 686 -23.63 40.38 9.52
C ILE A 686 -23.88 39.81 8.12
N GLU A 687 -24.23 40.70 7.19
CA GLU A 687 -24.39 40.38 5.78
C GLU A 687 -23.05 40.51 5.06
N ILE A 688 -22.71 39.51 4.24
CA ILE A 688 -21.48 39.51 3.44
C ILE A 688 -21.78 39.17 1.98
N THR A 689 -21.13 39.86 1.06
CA THR A 689 -21.16 39.60 -0.38
C THR A 689 -19.75 39.31 -0.87
N MET A 690 -19.59 38.39 -1.83
CA MET A 690 -18.28 38.08 -2.43
C MET A 690 -18.45 37.49 -3.82
N ALA A 691 -17.45 37.68 -4.67
CA ALA A 691 -17.43 37.09 -6.00
C ALA A 691 -17.24 35.55 -5.95
N PRO A 692 -17.71 34.78 -6.96
CA PRO A 692 -17.63 33.31 -6.95
C PRO A 692 -16.22 32.74 -6.82
N ASP A 693 -15.22 33.40 -7.40
CA ASP A 693 -13.81 33.05 -7.31
C ASP A 693 -13.24 33.27 -5.90
N VAL A 694 -13.65 34.35 -5.22
CA VAL A 694 -13.33 34.60 -3.81
C VAL A 694 -13.95 33.50 -2.94
N ARG A 695 -15.23 33.17 -3.15
CA ARG A 695 -15.91 32.07 -2.45
C ARG A 695 -15.16 30.75 -2.60
N GLN A 696 -14.80 30.37 -3.82
CA GLN A 696 -14.06 29.14 -4.10
C GLN A 696 -12.68 29.12 -3.41
N LYS A 697 -11.97 30.25 -3.40
CA LYS A 697 -10.68 30.40 -2.72
C LYS A 697 -10.80 30.26 -1.20
N LEU A 698 -11.85 30.81 -0.60
CA LEU A 698 -12.13 30.66 0.83
C LEU A 698 -12.44 29.20 1.19
N ASP A 699 -13.22 28.50 0.38
CA ASP A 699 -13.49 27.07 0.57
C ASP A 699 -12.22 26.20 0.46
N GLN A 700 -11.35 26.49 -0.51
CA GLN A 700 -10.04 25.83 -0.64
C GLN A 700 -9.15 26.06 0.58
N ARG A 701 -9.22 27.25 1.17
CA ARG A 701 -8.50 27.63 2.40
C ARG A 701 -9.21 27.21 3.68
N ARG A 702 -10.44 26.67 3.58
CA ARG A 702 -11.31 26.30 4.69
C ARG A 702 -11.59 27.46 5.65
N ILE A 703 -11.80 28.64 5.08
CA ILE A 703 -12.22 29.82 5.80
C ILE A 703 -13.74 29.93 5.67
N LEU A 704 -14.43 29.88 6.79
CA LEU A 704 -15.88 29.84 6.86
C LEU A 704 -16.47 31.25 6.91
N ASP A 705 -17.75 31.36 6.58
CA ASP A 705 -18.48 32.64 6.68
C ASP A 705 -18.56 33.09 8.14
N GLN A 706 -18.64 32.12 9.07
CA GLN A 706 -18.50 32.39 10.49
C GLN A 706 -17.15 33.03 10.83
N ASP A 707 -16.05 32.53 10.28
CA ASP A 707 -14.72 33.10 10.55
C ASP A 707 -14.64 34.54 10.05
N VAL A 708 -15.15 34.78 8.82
CA VAL A 708 -15.20 36.11 8.21
C VAL A 708 -16.06 37.07 9.04
N LYS A 709 -17.29 36.67 9.38
CA LYS A 709 -18.23 37.51 10.13
C LYS A 709 -17.74 37.79 11.55
N GLN A 710 -17.06 36.86 12.20
CA GLN A 710 -16.45 37.11 13.52
C GLN A 710 -15.32 38.13 13.46
N VAL A 711 -14.49 38.11 12.39
CA VAL A 711 -13.47 39.14 12.16
C VAL A 711 -14.12 40.51 11.98
N LEU A 712 -15.18 40.59 11.17
CA LEU A 712 -15.90 41.84 10.92
C LEU A 712 -16.57 42.39 12.20
N LEU A 713 -17.24 41.53 12.97
CA LEU A 713 -17.84 41.91 14.25
C LEU A 713 -16.78 42.44 15.23
N ASN A 714 -15.61 41.80 15.28
CA ASN A 714 -14.52 42.26 16.12
C ASN A 714 -13.99 43.62 15.64
N ALA A 715 -13.82 43.79 14.33
CA ALA A 715 -13.38 45.05 13.74
C ALA A 715 -14.33 46.21 14.04
N GLU A 716 -15.65 45.98 13.96
CA GLU A 716 -16.66 46.97 14.36
C GLU A 716 -16.58 47.32 15.85
N LYS A 717 -16.31 46.33 16.71
CA LYS A 717 -16.21 46.53 18.17
C LYS A 717 -14.93 47.25 18.61
N THR A 718 -13.79 46.91 18.01
CA THR A 718 -12.48 47.42 18.46
C THR A 718 -11.98 48.60 17.64
N GLY A 719 -12.50 48.79 16.43
CA GLY A 719 -11.97 49.77 15.46
C GLY A 719 -10.58 49.40 14.92
N GLN A 720 -10.03 48.23 15.26
CA GLN A 720 -8.71 47.81 14.81
C GLN A 720 -8.74 47.33 13.36
N VAL A 721 -8.44 48.24 12.44
CA VAL A 721 -8.39 47.97 10.99
C VAL A 721 -7.15 48.59 10.35
N LEU A 722 -6.60 47.92 9.35
CA LEU A 722 -5.57 48.46 8.46
C LEU A 722 -6.22 48.91 7.16
N LYS A 723 -5.88 50.09 6.64
CA LYS A 723 -6.40 50.59 5.38
C LYS A 723 -5.31 50.55 4.31
N HIS A 724 -5.59 49.87 3.19
CA HIS A 724 -4.71 49.86 2.04
C HIS A 724 -4.75 51.23 1.33
N GLN A 725 -3.60 51.85 1.09
CA GLN A 725 -3.55 53.23 0.59
C GLN A 725 -4.05 53.38 -0.85
N GLU A 726 -3.76 52.40 -1.73
CA GLU A 726 -4.14 52.48 -3.15
C GLU A 726 -5.59 52.03 -3.42
N SER A 727 -5.98 50.83 -2.99
CA SER A 727 -7.33 50.29 -3.20
C SER A 727 -8.38 50.84 -2.23
N GLY A 728 -7.97 51.42 -1.11
CA GLY A 728 -8.88 51.85 -0.05
C GLY A 728 -9.50 50.71 0.78
N HIS A 729 -9.18 49.44 0.47
CA HIS A 729 -9.70 48.27 1.18
C HIS A 729 -9.29 48.27 2.66
N LEU A 730 -10.18 47.72 3.49
CA LEU A 730 -9.91 47.50 4.91
C LEU A 730 -9.45 46.07 5.13
N LEU A 731 -8.50 45.89 6.05
CA LEU A 731 -7.99 44.59 6.46
C LEU A 731 -8.08 44.49 7.99
N ALA A 732 -8.82 43.50 8.48
CA ALA A 732 -8.98 43.25 9.91
C ALA A 732 -8.55 41.81 10.26
N GLY A 733 -8.06 41.63 11.49
CA GLY A 733 -7.59 40.36 12.01
C GLY A 733 -8.32 39.98 13.30
N PHE A 734 -8.69 38.71 13.44
CA PHE A 734 -9.24 38.18 14.69
C PHE A 734 -8.81 36.73 14.92
N LYS A 735 -8.49 36.39 16.17
CA LYS A 735 -8.10 35.03 16.58
C LYS A 735 -9.18 34.45 17.51
N PRO A 736 -10.23 33.79 16.96
CA PRO A 736 -11.31 33.24 17.77
C PRO A 736 -10.85 32.06 18.64
N LEU A 737 -9.90 31.26 18.15
CA LEU A 737 -9.35 30.07 18.82
C LEU A 737 -7.83 29.97 18.57
N ASN A 738 -7.39 28.92 17.87
CA ASN A 738 -5.98 28.66 17.60
C ASN A 738 -5.46 29.30 16.31
N VAL A 739 -6.37 29.77 15.45
CA VAL A 739 -6.07 30.31 14.12
C VAL A 739 -6.48 31.78 14.11
N THR A 740 -5.59 32.63 13.60
CA THR A 740 -5.91 34.03 13.30
C THR A 740 -6.40 34.11 11.86
N PHE A 741 -7.57 34.71 11.67
CA PHE A 741 -8.15 34.99 10.37
C PHE A 741 -7.99 36.46 10.04
N TRP A 742 -7.70 36.74 8.78
CA TRP A 742 -7.59 38.06 8.21
C TRP A 742 -8.57 38.20 7.07
N VAL A 743 -9.31 39.30 7.05
CA VAL A 743 -10.35 39.58 6.07
C VAL A 743 -10.11 40.93 5.44
N GLU A 744 -10.03 40.93 4.10
CA GLU A 744 -9.96 42.12 3.28
C GLU A 744 -11.37 42.45 2.75
N TYR A 745 -11.86 43.65 3.07
CA TYR A 745 -13.27 44.02 2.84
C TYR A 745 -13.48 45.53 2.63
N LEU A 746 -14.68 45.87 2.16
CA LEU A 746 -15.25 47.21 2.21
C LEU A 746 -16.69 47.17 2.75
N PRO A 747 -17.16 48.20 3.49
CA PRO A 747 -18.58 48.35 3.77
C PRO A 747 -19.39 48.49 2.48
N GLU A 748 -20.51 47.76 2.36
CA GLU A 748 -21.42 47.80 1.21
C GLU A 748 -22.88 47.77 1.70
N GLY A 749 -23.55 48.92 1.65
CA GLY A 749 -24.90 49.07 2.21
C GLY A 749 -24.94 48.81 3.72
N ALA A 750 -25.78 47.87 4.15
CA ALA A 750 -25.87 47.41 5.54
C ALA A 750 -24.92 46.25 5.87
N GLY A 751 -24.11 45.79 4.91
CA GLY A 751 -23.19 44.66 5.06
C GLY A 751 -21.78 44.96 4.58
N PHE A 752 -21.05 43.91 4.20
CA PHE A 752 -19.66 44.00 3.79
C PHE A 752 -19.38 43.22 2.51
N LYS A 753 -18.63 43.84 1.59
CA LYS A 753 -18.08 43.17 0.42
C LYS A 753 -16.70 42.61 0.71
N ILE A 754 -16.52 41.32 0.51
CA ILE A 754 -15.28 40.59 0.81
C ILE A 754 -14.46 40.41 -0.47
N PHE A 755 -13.20 40.82 -0.42
CA PHE A 755 -12.26 40.69 -1.54
C PHE A 755 -11.30 39.52 -1.34
N ASN A 756 -10.94 39.21 -0.10
CA ASN A 756 -9.99 38.15 0.20
C ASN A 756 -10.06 37.76 1.70
N ALA A 757 -9.63 36.54 2.01
CA ALA A 757 -9.37 36.13 3.38
C ALA A 757 -8.21 35.13 3.43
N TYR A 758 -7.41 35.19 4.50
CA TYR A 758 -6.33 34.24 4.77
C TYR A 758 -6.21 33.98 6.26
N CYS A 759 -5.51 32.91 6.63
CA CYS A 759 -5.34 32.54 8.03
C CYS A 759 -3.94 32.00 8.33
N HIS A 760 -3.52 32.12 9.58
CA HIS A 760 -2.25 31.58 10.07
C HIS A 760 -2.34 31.18 11.56
N ARG A 761 -1.37 30.40 12.02
CA ARG A 761 -1.24 30.00 13.44
C ARG A 761 -0.23 30.84 14.23
N MET A 762 0.34 31.88 13.64
CA MET A 762 1.23 32.80 14.35
C MET A 762 0.44 33.65 15.34
N SER A 763 0.99 33.84 16.55
CA SER A 763 0.49 34.85 17.49
C SER A 763 1.13 36.19 17.14
N ILE A 764 0.31 37.20 16.89
CA ILE A 764 0.77 38.57 16.68
C ILE A 764 0.90 39.19 18.07
N VAL A 765 2.13 39.44 18.49
CA VAL A 765 2.41 40.13 19.75
C VAL A 765 2.52 41.61 19.42
N GLU A 766 1.48 42.38 19.74
CA GLU A 766 1.57 43.84 19.71
C GLU A 766 2.58 44.25 20.79
N ARG A 767 3.76 44.74 20.39
CA ARG A 767 4.63 45.45 21.31
C ARG A 767 3.92 46.76 21.64
N GLY A 768 3.41 46.88 22.86
CA GLY A 768 2.94 48.16 23.38
C GLY A 768 4.00 49.22 23.14
N VAL A 769 3.60 50.31 22.47
CA VAL A 769 4.42 51.49 22.25
C VAL A 769 4.53 52.27 23.55
#